data_AF-A0A2E4X331-F1
#
_entry.id   AF-A0A2E4X331-F1
#
_cell.length_a   1.000
_cell.length_b   1.000
_cell.length_c   1.000
_cell.angle_alpha   90.00
_cell.angle_beta   90.00
_cell.angle_gamma   90.00
#
_symmetry.space_group_name_H-M   'P 1'
#
loop_
_entity.id
_entity.type
_entity.pdbx_description
1 polymer ?
#
loop_
_entity_poly.entity_id
_entity_poly.type
_entity_poly.pdbx_seq_one_letter_code
_entity_poly.pdbx_strand_id
1 'polypeptide(L)'
;MFRCTRFCLGFLLLVGASEADARQCKRRQANVERHEAKAQLHAGKIQAAVTKYRRCLRLDDSCLPCRHGLGWALWAQADWQGTIREWERVLEEQPEHKVILKFLPRARASRDWENADIRPGLARWVRLQLPESLAPSDRCPHRMIEKHRQPKLASWQRRSPKNAHVPEGLPRGQRRIIDRKESGRLDETTTLGPDLLTPPFQGFEGRSEDLAAIHNVLKKAEKREGITRLSFWGASHVEADLFTGRIRQILQTEYGDGGHGFLLPARPLTYYRGRDVELCSTSAWRGDYVKGRGSDTGGLLGMGGATVTSGDPEQFGWLQTTRKGPYGRFVSRFDLHLLHQPGGGGLMVQVDNQEPVRLTTAGQALQAALYQFEVPDGHHRLLVRPVGDAPVTILGASMERSGPGVIVDAMGIRGRTASTWLHFEPKLQKALLSQRIPDLAVLAYGTNEANLRSLTHERYRAQLTMTLAKMRELMPKTPCLLIGPSDRAVKDRQGQWRTWIPTYEVAQIQREIAPEFGCGFWDLALATGGPDSMAQWVVADPRLGNRDRIHFTRAGYDALAEDFIRALRNEIVPLDLPDPLLKVDDAAKEAAADRFAAGQRYQERHLHAAASALFARACQTDPAHLDARFEWARSLTLIGRHDDALTILGSLRRSNCTRCRTFLTRVQVDADWKTLRSLPEFQALRRP
;
A
#
# COMPACT_ATOMS: atom_id res chain seq x y z
N MET A 1 -13.28 -5.97 -49.66
CA MET A 1 -13.20 -7.43 -49.91
C MET A 1 -13.06 -7.82 -51.38
N PHE A 2 -13.72 -7.19 -52.36
CA PHE A 2 -13.62 -7.57 -53.78
C PHE A 2 -12.38 -7.07 -54.55
N ARG A 3 -11.59 -6.15 -54.00
CA ARG A 3 -10.40 -5.59 -54.69
C ARG A 3 -9.10 -6.37 -54.48
N CYS A 4 -8.92 -7.10 -53.37
CA CYS A 4 -7.73 -7.94 -53.16
C CYS A 4 -7.80 -9.30 -53.89
N THR A 5 -9.00 -9.83 -54.12
CA THR A 5 -9.19 -11.14 -54.77
C THR A 5 -8.78 -11.11 -56.25
N ARG A 6 -8.95 -9.96 -56.92
CA ARG A 6 -8.46 -9.74 -58.30
C ARG A 6 -6.96 -9.47 -58.36
N PHE A 7 -6.37 -8.90 -57.32
CA PHE A 7 -4.94 -8.61 -57.31
C PHE A 7 -4.11 -9.89 -57.15
N CYS A 8 -4.52 -10.85 -56.32
CA CYS A 8 -3.77 -12.11 -56.19
C CYS A 8 -3.96 -13.06 -57.40
N LEU A 9 -5.15 -13.16 -58.00
CA LEU A 9 -5.34 -14.01 -59.19
C LEU A 9 -4.81 -13.38 -60.48
N GLY A 10 -4.86 -12.05 -60.63
CA GLY A 10 -4.36 -11.35 -61.82
C GLY A 10 -2.84 -11.28 -61.89
N PHE A 11 -2.15 -11.21 -60.75
CA PHE A 11 -0.69 -11.18 -60.70
C PHE A 11 -0.06 -12.57 -60.87
N LEU A 12 -0.77 -13.64 -60.49
CA LEU A 12 -0.34 -15.04 -60.67
C LEU A 12 -0.32 -15.51 -62.13
N LEU A 13 -1.01 -14.81 -63.04
CA LEU A 13 -1.05 -15.15 -64.47
C LEU A 13 -0.05 -14.34 -65.33
N LEU A 14 0.60 -13.32 -64.77
CA LEU A 14 1.45 -12.39 -65.54
C LEU A 14 2.93 -12.40 -65.12
N VAL A 15 3.27 -12.96 -63.97
CA VAL A 15 4.66 -13.06 -63.51
C VAL A 15 4.82 -14.46 -62.95
N GLY A 16 5.74 -15.27 -63.50
CA GLY A 16 5.98 -16.66 -63.12
C GLY A 16 6.33 -16.82 -61.63
N ALA A 17 5.32 -16.76 -60.77
CA ALA A 17 5.45 -16.88 -59.33
C ALA A 17 5.72 -18.33 -58.98
N SER A 18 6.71 -18.53 -58.11
CA SER A 18 7.07 -19.87 -57.68
C SER A 18 5.95 -20.50 -56.86
N GLU A 19 5.90 -21.83 -56.82
CA GLU A 19 4.98 -22.57 -55.96
C GLU A 19 5.16 -22.24 -54.46
N ALA A 20 6.30 -21.64 -54.09
CA ALA A 20 6.59 -21.14 -52.75
C ALA A 20 5.87 -19.81 -52.43
N ASP A 21 5.75 -18.90 -53.40
CA ASP A 21 5.07 -17.60 -53.24
C ASP A 21 3.56 -17.78 -53.06
N ALA A 22 2.97 -18.71 -53.82
CA ALA A 22 1.57 -19.10 -53.68
C ALA A 22 1.28 -19.72 -52.30
N ARG A 23 2.20 -20.54 -51.77
CA ARG A 23 2.12 -21.12 -50.42
C ARG A 23 2.24 -20.06 -49.32
N GLN A 24 3.14 -19.09 -49.48
CA GLN A 24 3.31 -17.99 -48.53
C GLN A 24 2.08 -17.07 -48.49
N CYS A 25 1.46 -16.78 -49.63
CA CYS A 25 0.22 -16.01 -49.71
C CYS A 25 -0.95 -16.71 -49.00
N LYS A 26 -1.12 -18.03 -49.21
CA LYS A 26 -2.14 -18.84 -48.52
C LYS A 26 -1.94 -18.85 -47.00
N ARG A 27 -0.70 -18.99 -46.51
CA ARG A 27 -0.39 -18.92 -45.07
C ARG A 27 -0.69 -17.56 -44.45
N ARG A 28 -0.38 -16.45 -45.14
CA ARG A 28 -0.74 -15.10 -44.67
C ARG A 28 -2.24 -14.93 -44.54
N GLN A 29 -3.01 -15.43 -45.52
CA GLN A 29 -4.46 -15.37 -45.48
C GLN A 29 -5.06 -16.28 -44.39
N ALA A 30 -4.51 -17.48 -44.19
CA ALA A 30 -4.89 -18.38 -43.11
C ALA A 30 -4.67 -17.72 -41.73
N ASN A 31 -3.56 -17.00 -41.56
CA ASN A 31 -3.29 -16.26 -40.32
C ASN A 31 -4.31 -15.14 -40.06
N VAL A 32 -4.76 -14.41 -41.08
CA VAL A 32 -5.82 -13.39 -40.93
C VAL A 32 -7.11 -14.05 -40.46
N GLU A 33 -7.55 -15.13 -41.11
CA GLU A 33 -8.77 -15.86 -40.70
C GLU A 33 -8.63 -16.42 -39.28
N ARG A 34 -7.44 -16.87 -38.88
CA ARG A 34 -7.14 -17.32 -37.51
C ARG A 34 -7.31 -16.20 -36.48
N HIS A 35 -6.74 -15.02 -36.74
CA HIS A 35 -6.82 -13.89 -35.82
C HIS A 35 -8.26 -13.39 -35.66
N GLU A 36 -9.01 -13.33 -36.77
CA GLU A 36 -10.44 -13.04 -36.73
C GLU A 36 -11.24 -14.12 -35.99
N ALA A 37 -10.92 -15.40 -36.19
CA ALA A 37 -11.56 -16.50 -35.47
C ALA A 37 -11.35 -16.40 -33.96
N LYS A 38 -10.11 -16.09 -33.53
CA LYS A 38 -9.78 -15.87 -32.12
C LYS A 38 -10.58 -14.69 -31.55
N ALA A 39 -10.66 -13.56 -32.27
CA ALA A 39 -11.46 -12.41 -31.84
C ALA A 39 -12.95 -12.73 -31.69
N GLN A 40 -13.55 -13.46 -32.63
CA GLN A 40 -14.94 -13.89 -32.56
C GLN A 40 -15.19 -14.84 -31.39
N LEU A 41 -14.25 -15.74 -31.09
CA LEU A 41 -14.34 -16.67 -29.96
C LEU A 41 -14.34 -15.91 -28.63
N HIS A 42 -13.44 -14.93 -28.47
CA HIS A 42 -13.40 -14.07 -27.27
C HIS A 42 -14.65 -13.20 -27.10
N ALA A 43 -15.23 -12.74 -28.22
CA ALA A 43 -16.49 -11.98 -28.22
C ALA A 43 -17.74 -12.85 -27.96
N GLY A 44 -17.58 -14.15 -27.67
CA GLY A 44 -18.70 -15.08 -27.45
C GLY A 44 -19.49 -15.43 -28.71
N LYS A 45 -19.04 -15.00 -29.89
CA LYS A 45 -19.66 -15.26 -31.21
C LYS A 45 -19.20 -16.62 -31.74
N ILE A 46 -19.57 -17.70 -31.04
CA ILE A 46 -19.00 -19.04 -31.23
C ILE A 46 -19.18 -19.56 -32.67
N GLN A 47 -20.36 -19.39 -33.28
CA GLN A 47 -20.61 -19.85 -34.65
C GLN A 47 -19.75 -19.11 -35.70
N ALA A 48 -19.50 -17.82 -35.47
CA ALA A 48 -18.63 -17.02 -36.33
C ALA A 48 -17.16 -17.48 -36.18
N ALA A 49 -16.73 -17.80 -34.95
CA ALA A 49 -15.41 -18.35 -34.68
C ALA A 49 -15.19 -19.71 -35.38
N VAL A 50 -16.14 -20.65 -35.26
CA VAL A 50 -16.07 -21.95 -35.94
C VAL A 50 -15.96 -21.78 -37.45
N THR A 51 -16.78 -20.91 -38.04
CA THR A 51 -16.75 -20.62 -39.49
C THR A 51 -15.38 -20.13 -39.94
N LYS A 52 -14.77 -19.23 -39.15
CA LYS A 52 -13.46 -18.63 -39.44
C LYS A 52 -12.31 -19.60 -39.24
N TYR A 53 -12.31 -20.41 -38.17
CA TYR A 53 -11.31 -21.46 -37.98
C TYR A 53 -11.37 -22.53 -39.08
N ARG A 54 -12.57 -22.96 -39.49
CA ARG A 54 -12.72 -23.87 -40.64
C ARG A 54 -12.22 -23.25 -41.93
N ARG A 55 -12.37 -21.94 -42.12
CA ARG A 55 -11.82 -21.22 -43.28
C ARG A 55 -10.29 -21.14 -43.22
N CYS A 56 -9.71 -20.92 -42.05
CA CYS A 56 -8.27 -21.03 -41.85
C CYS A 56 -7.76 -22.42 -42.28
N LEU A 57 -8.40 -23.49 -41.82
CA LEU A 57 -7.99 -24.87 -42.14
C LEU A 57 -8.21 -25.26 -43.61
N ARG A 58 -9.09 -24.58 -44.35
CA ARG A 58 -9.19 -24.74 -45.82
C ARG A 58 -8.05 -24.06 -46.58
N LEU A 59 -7.44 -23.03 -45.98
CA LEU A 59 -6.32 -22.30 -46.57
C LEU A 59 -4.98 -22.93 -46.19
N ASP A 60 -4.88 -23.46 -44.97
CA ASP A 60 -3.72 -24.17 -44.41
C ASP A 60 -4.21 -25.26 -43.45
N ASP A 61 -4.30 -26.49 -43.96
CA ASP A 61 -4.78 -27.67 -43.23
C ASP A 61 -3.78 -28.15 -42.15
N SER A 62 -2.52 -27.73 -42.26
CA SER A 62 -1.44 -28.02 -41.30
C SER A 62 -1.40 -27.04 -40.13
N CYS A 63 -2.27 -26.03 -40.09
CA CYS A 63 -2.26 -25.00 -39.07
C CYS A 63 -2.72 -25.52 -37.68
N LEU A 64 -1.77 -26.06 -36.90
CA LEU A 64 -2.02 -26.57 -35.55
C LEU A 64 -2.69 -25.54 -34.62
N PRO A 65 -2.32 -24.25 -34.64
CA PRO A 65 -3.04 -23.23 -33.86
C PRO A 65 -4.52 -23.07 -34.27
N CYS A 66 -4.86 -23.23 -35.55
CA CYS A 66 -6.24 -23.19 -36.02
C CYS A 66 -7.02 -24.43 -35.60
N ARG A 67 -6.39 -25.62 -35.59
CA ARG A 67 -7.01 -26.85 -35.06
C ARG A 67 -7.25 -26.76 -33.56
N HIS A 68 -6.25 -26.30 -32.79
CA HIS A 68 -6.39 -26.06 -31.37
C HIS A 68 -7.51 -25.05 -31.05
N GLY A 69 -7.54 -23.92 -31.79
CA GLY A 69 -8.59 -22.90 -31.64
C GLY A 69 -9.98 -23.36 -32.08
N LEU A 70 -10.07 -24.17 -33.15
CA LEU A 70 -11.32 -24.81 -33.58
C LEU A 70 -11.84 -25.75 -32.51
N GLY A 71 -10.97 -26.56 -31.90
CA GLY A 71 -11.36 -27.45 -30.80
C GLY A 71 -11.98 -26.69 -29.63
N TRP A 72 -11.48 -25.50 -29.28
CA TRP A 72 -12.13 -24.66 -28.27
C TRP A 72 -13.47 -24.07 -28.71
N ALA A 73 -13.59 -23.70 -29.99
CA ALA A 73 -14.84 -23.19 -30.53
C ALA A 73 -15.92 -24.28 -30.57
N LEU A 74 -15.56 -25.52 -30.93
CA LEU A 74 -16.44 -26.69 -30.92
C LEU A 74 -16.79 -27.12 -29.49
N TRP A 75 -15.83 -27.05 -28.56
CA TRP A 75 -16.06 -27.26 -27.13
C TRP A 75 -17.15 -26.32 -26.61
N ALA A 76 -17.09 -25.04 -27.00
CA ALA A 76 -18.09 -24.04 -26.60
C ALA A 76 -19.49 -24.29 -27.20
N GLN A 77 -19.59 -25.12 -28.25
CA GLN A 77 -20.85 -25.60 -28.83
C GLN A 77 -21.30 -26.94 -28.25
N ALA A 78 -20.52 -27.53 -27.33
CA ALA A 78 -20.68 -28.90 -26.88
C ALA A 78 -20.58 -29.94 -28.00
N ASP A 79 -19.88 -29.64 -29.11
CA ASP A 79 -19.50 -30.64 -30.13
C ASP A 79 -18.25 -31.38 -29.64
N TRP A 80 -18.46 -32.40 -28.81
CA TRP A 80 -17.38 -33.14 -28.15
C TRP A 80 -16.58 -33.96 -29.15
N GLN A 81 -17.26 -34.59 -30.10
CA GLN A 81 -16.61 -35.37 -31.15
C GLN A 81 -15.73 -34.49 -32.02
N GLY A 82 -16.23 -33.31 -32.42
CA GLY A 82 -15.46 -32.33 -33.17
C GLY A 82 -14.26 -31.81 -32.39
N THR A 83 -14.43 -31.57 -31.09
CA THR A 83 -13.31 -31.16 -30.23
C THR A 83 -12.23 -32.22 -30.13
N ILE A 84 -12.61 -33.48 -29.87
CA ILE A 84 -11.69 -34.62 -29.77
C ILE A 84 -10.91 -34.77 -31.07
N ARG A 85 -11.59 -34.78 -32.22
CA ARG A 85 -10.96 -34.92 -33.54
C ARG A 85 -9.87 -33.86 -33.78
N GLU A 86 -10.19 -32.59 -33.54
CA GLU A 86 -9.22 -31.52 -33.80
C GLU A 86 -8.04 -31.55 -32.82
N TRP A 87 -8.29 -31.91 -31.56
CA TRP A 87 -7.25 -31.97 -30.54
C TRP A 87 -6.35 -33.21 -30.65
N GLU A 88 -6.89 -34.36 -31.05
CA GLU A 88 -6.08 -35.55 -31.35
C GLU A 88 -5.15 -35.29 -32.52
N ARG A 89 -5.63 -34.60 -33.57
CA ARG A 89 -4.78 -34.18 -34.69
C ARG A 89 -3.67 -33.22 -34.27
N VAL A 90 -3.89 -32.39 -33.25
CA VAL A 90 -2.81 -31.54 -32.68
C VAL A 90 -1.82 -32.37 -31.86
N LEU A 91 -2.29 -33.39 -31.12
CA LEU A 91 -1.41 -34.26 -30.33
C LEU A 91 -0.55 -35.18 -31.18
N GLU A 92 -0.98 -35.55 -32.39
CA GLU A 92 -0.15 -36.29 -33.35
C GLU A 92 1.16 -35.53 -33.67
N GLU A 93 1.10 -34.20 -33.77
CA GLU A 93 2.25 -33.34 -34.08
C GLU A 93 2.88 -32.72 -32.82
N GLN A 94 2.11 -32.59 -31.72
CA GLN A 94 2.54 -32.02 -30.45
C GLN A 94 2.12 -32.91 -29.27
N PRO A 95 2.76 -34.07 -29.06
CA PRO A 95 2.36 -35.05 -28.05
C PRO A 95 2.34 -34.49 -26.62
N GLU A 96 3.21 -33.54 -26.33
CA GLU A 96 3.38 -32.89 -25.01
C GLU A 96 2.53 -31.63 -24.84
N HIS A 97 1.49 -31.40 -25.67
CA HIS A 97 0.66 -30.21 -25.61
C HIS A 97 -0.21 -30.17 -24.33
N LYS A 98 0.37 -29.62 -23.26
CA LYS A 98 -0.13 -29.63 -21.87
C LYS A 98 -1.60 -29.21 -21.72
N VAL A 99 -2.05 -28.25 -22.52
CA VAL A 99 -3.45 -27.80 -22.47
C VAL A 99 -4.38 -28.89 -22.97
N ILE A 100 -4.08 -29.49 -24.13
CA ILE A 100 -4.94 -30.52 -24.72
C ILE A 100 -4.93 -31.77 -23.84
N LEU A 101 -3.75 -32.23 -23.40
CA LEU A 101 -3.65 -33.39 -22.51
C LEU A 101 -4.46 -33.25 -21.22
N LYS A 102 -4.59 -32.01 -20.69
CA LYS A 102 -5.41 -31.72 -19.51
C LYS A 102 -6.91 -31.79 -19.78
N PHE A 103 -7.37 -31.38 -20.96
CA PHE A 103 -8.80 -31.21 -21.26
C PHE A 103 -9.39 -32.33 -22.13
N LEU A 104 -8.58 -33.04 -22.92
CA LEU A 104 -9.02 -34.12 -23.81
C LEU A 104 -9.71 -35.29 -23.07
N PRO A 105 -9.24 -35.77 -21.90
CA PRO A 105 -9.96 -36.78 -21.13
C PRO A 105 -11.39 -36.38 -20.77
N ARG A 106 -11.63 -35.08 -20.58
CA ARG A 106 -12.96 -34.54 -20.26
C ARG A 106 -13.86 -34.48 -21.49
N ALA A 107 -13.34 -34.06 -22.65
CA ALA A 107 -14.10 -34.14 -23.90
C ALA A 107 -14.52 -35.59 -24.20
N ARG A 108 -13.61 -36.57 -23.99
CA ARG A 108 -13.90 -38.00 -24.15
C ARG A 108 -15.01 -38.47 -23.20
N ALA A 109 -14.93 -38.10 -21.92
CA ALA A 109 -15.98 -38.42 -20.95
C ALA A 109 -17.33 -37.76 -21.30
N SER A 110 -17.33 -36.54 -21.85
CA SER A 110 -18.55 -35.83 -22.25
C SER A 110 -19.14 -36.33 -23.57
N ARG A 111 -18.33 -36.88 -24.48
CA ARG A 111 -18.80 -37.57 -25.69
C ARG A 111 -19.68 -38.77 -25.33
N ASP A 112 -19.32 -39.52 -24.31
CA ASP A 112 -20.07 -40.71 -23.90
C ASP A 112 -21.44 -40.35 -23.26
N TRP A 113 -21.66 -39.06 -22.94
CA TRP A 113 -22.92 -38.52 -22.41
C TRP A 113 -23.85 -37.93 -23.50
N GLU A 114 -23.40 -37.78 -24.76
CA GLU A 114 -24.26 -37.38 -25.89
C GLU A 114 -25.37 -38.41 -26.19
N ASN A 115 -25.17 -39.67 -25.80
CA ASN A 115 -26.18 -40.72 -25.95
C ASN A 115 -27.23 -40.73 -24.82
N ALA A 116 -27.07 -39.87 -23.80
CA ALA A 116 -28.01 -39.72 -22.71
C ALA A 116 -28.74 -38.38 -22.85
N ASP A 117 -29.98 -38.45 -23.32
CA ASP A 117 -30.89 -37.33 -23.52
C ASP A 117 -31.01 -36.48 -22.23
N ILE A 118 -30.49 -35.22 -22.18
CA ILE A 118 -30.87 -34.16 -21.20
C ILE A 118 -30.14 -32.78 -21.36
N ARG A 119 -30.98 -31.74 -21.57
CA ARG A 119 -31.15 -30.36 -21.00
C ARG A 119 -30.21 -29.14 -21.22
N PRO A 120 -30.81 -27.92 -21.39
CA PRO A 120 -30.14 -26.60 -21.55
C PRO A 120 -29.17 -26.13 -20.43
N GLY A 121 -29.21 -26.74 -19.25
CA GLY A 121 -28.34 -26.35 -18.12
C GLY A 121 -26.85 -26.60 -18.37
N LEU A 122 -26.52 -27.54 -19.26
CA LEU A 122 -25.15 -27.94 -19.58
C LEU A 122 -24.40 -26.88 -20.39
N ALA A 123 -25.06 -26.17 -21.32
CA ALA A 123 -24.45 -25.08 -22.10
C ALA A 123 -23.93 -23.93 -21.20
N ARG A 124 -24.60 -23.67 -20.07
CA ARG A 124 -24.16 -22.70 -19.06
C ARG A 124 -22.96 -23.21 -18.25
N TRP A 125 -22.92 -24.50 -17.95
CA TRP A 125 -21.82 -25.14 -17.23
C TRP A 125 -20.56 -25.26 -18.10
N VAL A 126 -20.71 -25.52 -19.40
CA VAL A 126 -19.61 -25.63 -20.37
C VAL A 126 -18.92 -24.28 -20.64
N ARG A 127 -19.67 -23.16 -20.69
CA ARG A 127 -19.06 -21.80 -20.73
C ARG A 127 -18.20 -21.48 -19.52
N LEU A 128 -18.46 -22.10 -18.37
CA LEU A 128 -17.67 -21.94 -17.14
C LEU A 128 -16.37 -22.77 -17.12
N GLN A 129 -16.13 -23.61 -18.13
CA GLN A 129 -14.97 -24.52 -18.21
C GLN A 129 -13.96 -24.17 -19.32
N LEU A 130 -14.16 -23.06 -20.05
CA LEU A 130 -13.13 -22.49 -20.94
C LEU A 130 -11.84 -22.21 -20.13
N PRO A 131 -10.64 -22.30 -20.75
CA PRO A 131 -9.41 -21.84 -20.11
C PRO A 131 -9.57 -20.39 -19.66
N GLU A 132 -9.02 -20.04 -18.50
CA GLU A 132 -9.08 -18.69 -17.92
C GLU A 132 -8.59 -17.57 -18.86
N SER A 133 -7.87 -17.90 -19.94
CA SER A 133 -7.44 -16.96 -20.98
C SER A 133 -8.53 -16.61 -22.01
N LEU A 134 -9.60 -17.40 -22.13
CA LEU A 134 -10.61 -17.31 -23.21
C LEU A 134 -12.04 -17.01 -22.74
N ALA A 135 -12.34 -17.11 -21.45
CA ALA A 135 -13.61 -16.63 -20.91
C ALA A 135 -13.51 -15.12 -20.57
N PRO A 136 -14.56 -14.31 -20.80
CA PRO A 136 -14.73 -13.06 -20.06
C PRO A 136 -15.02 -13.43 -18.60
N SER A 137 -13.99 -13.80 -17.84
CA SER A 137 -14.19 -14.34 -16.51
C SER A 137 -14.41 -13.20 -15.52
N ASP A 138 -15.66 -13.09 -15.07
CA ASP A 138 -16.06 -12.51 -13.79
C ASP A 138 -15.42 -13.20 -12.57
N ARG A 139 -14.50 -14.15 -12.79
CA ARG A 139 -13.84 -14.92 -11.74
C ARG A 139 -12.35 -14.90 -11.98
N CYS A 140 -11.69 -14.14 -11.13
CA CYS A 140 -10.27 -14.31 -10.88
C CYS A 140 -10.06 -15.76 -10.36
N PRO A 141 -8.99 -16.46 -10.77
CA PRO A 141 -8.72 -17.82 -10.32
C PRO A 141 -8.82 -17.88 -8.80
N HIS A 142 -9.39 -18.94 -8.23
CA HIS A 142 -9.56 -19.07 -6.77
C HIS A 142 -8.24 -19.00 -5.96
N ARG A 143 -7.09 -19.11 -6.63
CA ARG A 143 -5.74 -18.85 -6.05
C ARG A 143 -5.28 -17.38 -6.10
N MET A 144 -6.00 -16.54 -6.84
CA MET A 144 -5.73 -15.10 -7.04
C MET A 144 -6.84 -14.20 -6.46
N ILE A 145 -7.97 -14.78 -6.02
CA ILE A 145 -8.97 -14.14 -5.14
C ILE A 145 -8.55 -14.37 -3.68
N GLU A 146 -8.03 -13.36 -3.01
CA GLU A 146 -8.10 -13.34 -1.54
C GLU A 146 -9.55 -13.05 -1.17
N LYS A 147 -10.34 -14.11 -0.94
CA LYS A 147 -11.43 -14.01 0.05
C LYS A 147 -10.78 -13.52 1.34
N HIS A 148 -11.46 -12.69 2.13
CA HIS A 148 -11.07 -12.10 3.44
C HIS A 148 -10.51 -13.07 4.51
N ARG A 149 -9.67 -14.04 4.15
CA ARG A 149 -8.96 -14.96 5.01
C ARG A 149 -7.53 -14.48 5.07
N GLN A 150 -7.14 -14.07 6.27
CA GLN A 150 -5.76 -13.81 6.65
C GLN A 150 -4.84 -14.91 6.09
N PRO A 151 -3.79 -14.58 5.34
CA PRO A 151 -2.77 -15.56 5.03
C PRO A 151 -2.06 -15.96 6.33
N LYS A 152 -1.87 -17.26 6.56
CA LYS A 152 -0.80 -17.72 7.45
C LYS A 152 0.53 -17.24 6.84
N LEU A 153 1.05 -16.11 7.30
CA LEU A 153 2.38 -15.59 6.99
C LEU A 153 3.46 -16.48 7.64
N ALA A 154 3.56 -17.72 7.19
CA ALA A 154 4.59 -18.67 7.58
C ALA A 154 5.52 -18.89 6.39
N SER A 155 6.57 -18.07 6.28
CA SER A 155 7.88 -18.41 5.66
C SER A 155 8.74 -17.16 5.42
N TRP A 156 9.07 -16.41 6.47
CA TRP A 156 10.17 -15.44 6.43
C TRP A 156 11.07 -15.62 7.65
N GLN A 157 11.75 -16.77 7.70
CA GLN A 157 12.76 -17.06 8.71
C GLN A 157 14.20 -17.08 8.19
N ARG A 158 14.46 -16.89 6.89
CA ARG A 158 15.83 -16.96 6.37
C ARG A 158 16.05 -16.04 5.18
N ARG A 159 16.56 -14.84 5.43
CA ARG A 159 17.49 -14.08 4.55
C ARG A 159 17.83 -12.75 5.22
N SER A 160 18.88 -12.80 6.05
CA SER A 160 19.64 -11.62 6.45
C SER A 160 20.49 -11.18 5.25
N PRO A 161 20.56 -9.88 4.89
CA PRO A 161 21.49 -9.43 3.87
C PRO A 161 22.90 -9.43 4.46
N LYS A 162 23.64 -10.53 4.24
CA LYS A 162 25.11 -10.46 4.24
C LYS A 162 25.50 -9.74 2.95
N ASN A 163 26.40 -8.78 3.07
CA ASN A 163 27.11 -8.05 2.00
C ASN A 163 26.44 -6.74 1.54
N ALA A 164 26.69 -5.67 2.29
CA ALA A 164 26.78 -4.33 1.73
C ALA A 164 28.25 -3.89 1.86
N HIS A 165 28.93 -3.74 0.73
CA HIS A 165 30.26 -3.13 0.63
C HIS A 165 30.19 -1.68 1.15
N VAL A 166 31.08 -1.32 2.07
CA VAL A 166 31.28 0.05 2.57
C VAL A 166 32.34 0.70 1.68
N PRO A 167 32.11 1.89 1.09
CA PRO A 167 33.15 2.61 0.37
C PRO A 167 34.30 3.00 1.30
N GLU A 168 35.54 2.71 0.89
CA GLU A 168 36.75 3.13 1.60
C GLU A 168 36.98 4.63 1.36
N GLY A 169 36.89 5.45 2.40
CA GLY A 169 37.14 6.89 2.29
C GLY A 169 36.71 7.79 3.46
N LEU A 170 36.11 7.25 4.54
CA LEU A 170 35.71 8.07 5.69
C LEU A 170 36.89 8.31 6.66
N PRO A 171 37.17 9.57 7.07
CA PRO A 171 38.19 9.93 8.06
C PRO A 171 38.05 9.15 9.38
N ARG A 172 39.18 8.83 10.02
CA ARG A 172 39.24 8.15 11.32
C ARG A 172 38.76 9.11 12.43
N GLY A 173 37.44 9.20 12.59
CA GLY A 173 36.81 10.01 13.65
C GLY A 173 35.28 9.95 13.68
N GLN A 174 34.62 9.55 12.57
CA GLN A 174 33.15 9.55 12.46
C GLN A 174 32.54 8.20 12.08
N ARG A 175 33.27 7.09 12.21
CA ARG A 175 32.73 5.75 11.96
C ARG A 175 32.03 5.19 13.20
N ARG A 176 30.84 5.68 13.53
CA ARG A 176 29.88 4.88 14.31
C ARG A 176 29.06 4.02 13.34
N ILE A 177 29.64 2.90 12.95
CA ILE A 177 28.86 1.76 12.45
C ILE A 177 28.20 1.18 13.70
N ILE A 178 26.87 1.09 13.72
CA ILE A 178 26.13 0.49 14.83
C ILE A 178 26.62 -0.96 14.99
N ASP A 179 27.53 -1.18 15.94
CA ASP A 179 28.02 -2.51 16.27
C ASP A 179 26.84 -3.30 16.84
N ARG A 180 26.76 -4.58 16.49
CA ARG A 180 25.80 -5.53 17.05
C ARG A 180 25.98 -5.69 18.57
N LYS A 181 27.05 -5.13 19.13
CA LYS A 181 27.30 -4.96 20.57
C LYS A 181 26.64 -3.74 21.21
N GLU A 182 26.35 -2.66 20.46
CA GLU A 182 25.61 -1.47 20.94
C GLU A 182 24.08 -1.69 20.96
N SER A 183 23.55 -2.78 20.38
CA SER A 183 22.20 -3.26 20.70
C SER A 183 22.13 -3.92 22.09
N GLY A 184 22.99 -3.50 23.02
CA GLY A 184 23.19 -4.08 24.34
C GLY A 184 22.97 -3.07 25.45
N ARG A 185 22.21 -3.52 26.46
CA ARG A 185 21.92 -2.91 27.77
C ARG A 185 20.92 -1.76 27.80
N LEU A 186 19.65 -2.12 27.78
CA LEU A 186 18.71 -1.60 28.77
C LEU A 186 18.40 -2.79 29.68
N ASP A 187 18.93 -2.78 30.89
CA ASP A 187 18.73 -3.88 31.83
C ASP A 187 17.38 -3.77 32.53
N GLU A 188 16.79 -4.96 32.60
CA GLU A 188 15.67 -5.53 33.33
C GLU A 188 14.97 -4.65 34.37
N THR A 189 13.75 -4.21 34.02
CA THR A 189 12.50 -4.57 34.71
C THR A 189 11.33 -3.82 34.04
N THR A 190 10.46 -4.55 33.36
CA THR A 190 9.08 -4.12 33.11
C THR A 190 8.30 -5.40 32.93
N THR A 191 7.64 -5.80 34.02
CA THR A 191 6.61 -6.82 34.02
C THR A 191 5.46 -6.30 33.15
N LEU A 192 5.06 -7.11 32.18
CA LEU A 192 3.99 -6.86 31.22
C LEU A 192 2.64 -6.80 31.96
N GLY A 193 2.27 -5.63 32.48
CA GLY A 193 0.97 -5.39 33.10
C GLY A 193 -0.17 -5.25 32.06
N PRO A 194 -1.43 -5.56 32.43
CA PRO A 194 -2.62 -5.44 31.57
C PRO A 194 -2.96 -3.98 31.18
N ASP A 195 -2.44 -2.99 31.90
CA ASP A 195 -2.77 -1.56 31.77
C ASP A 195 -2.31 -0.90 30.46
N LEU A 196 -1.65 -1.66 29.58
CA LEU A 196 -1.09 -1.19 28.32
C LEU A 196 -1.96 -1.54 27.10
N LEU A 197 -3.14 -2.13 27.32
CA LEU A 197 -4.10 -2.46 26.28
C LEU A 197 -4.94 -1.24 25.83
N THR A 198 -4.94 -0.16 26.59
CA THR A 198 -5.51 1.13 26.17
C THR A 198 -4.38 2.14 26.04
N PRO A 199 -3.85 2.37 24.82
CA PRO A 199 -2.78 3.33 24.65
C PRO A 199 -3.28 4.73 25.04
N PRO A 200 -2.46 5.56 25.72
CA PRO A 200 -2.80 6.95 25.93
C PRO A 200 -2.98 7.63 24.56
N PHE A 201 -3.96 8.52 24.47
CA PHE A 201 -4.23 9.26 23.23
C PHE A 201 -2.98 10.02 22.77
N GLN A 202 -2.60 9.82 21.50
CA GLN A 202 -1.48 10.51 20.88
C GLN A 202 -2.00 11.52 19.86
N GLY A 203 -1.97 12.81 20.24
CA GLY A 203 -2.27 13.91 19.33
C GLY A 203 -1.18 14.14 18.28
N PHE A 204 -1.48 15.01 17.31
CA PHE A 204 -0.47 15.50 16.38
C PHE A 204 0.45 16.52 17.06
N GLU A 205 1.73 16.47 16.69
CA GLU A 205 2.79 17.32 17.21
C GLU A 205 3.29 18.25 16.09
N GLY A 206 3.63 19.49 16.40
CA GLY A 206 4.11 20.46 15.41
C GLY A 206 3.83 21.90 15.83
N ARG A 207 4.13 22.85 14.93
CA ARG A 207 3.79 24.25 15.16
C ARG A 207 2.28 24.45 15.05
N SER A 208 1.73 25.35 15.83
CA SER A 208 0.28 25.59 15.92
C SER A 208 -0.34 25.91 14.55
N GLU A 209 0.35 26.67 13.70
CA GLU A 209 -0.09 27.02 12.35
C GLU A 209 -0.14 25.81 11.40
N ASP A 210 0.82 24.89 11.50
CA ASP A 210 0.86 23.69 10.67
C ASP A 210 -0.24 22.72 11.09
N LEU A 211 -0.44 22.54 12.41
CA LEU A 211 -1.52 21.72 12.96
C LEU A 211 -2.89 22.30 12.60
N ALA A 212 -3.08 23.62 12.71
CA ALA A 212 -4.31 24.28 12.30
C ALA A 212 -4.62 24.03 10.81
N ALA A 213 -3.61 24.08 9.94
CA ALA A 213 -3.76 23.76 8.53
C ALA A 213 -4.19 22.29 8.29
N ILE A 214 -3.63 21.34 9.04
CA ILE A 214 -4.01 19.92 8.99
C ILE A 214 -5.47 19.74 9.45
N HIS A 215 -5.86 20.32 10.58
CA HIS A 215 -7.23 20.20 11.11
C HIS A 215 -8.28 20.87 10.21
N ASN A 216 -7.92 21.94 9.49
CA ASN A 216 -8.80 22.60 8.53
C ASN A 216 -9.19 21.71 7.34
N VAL A 217 -8.48 20.59 7.10
CA VAL A 217 -8.85 19.61 6.07
C VAL A 217 -10.22 19.00 6.36
N LEU A 218 -10.55 18.72 7.62
CA LEU A 218 -11.88 18.22 7.99
C LEU A 218 -12.96 19.28 7.81
N LYS A 219 -12.66 20.55 8.08
CA LYS A 219 -13.59 21.66 7.79
C LYS A 219 -13.90 21.77 6.30
N LYS A 220 -12.93 21.46 5.43
CA LYS A 220 -13.18 21.37 3.98
C LYS A 220 -14.14 20.20 3.66
N ALA A 221 -13.94 19.04 4.27
CA ALA A 221 -14.81 17.88 4.09
C ALA A 221 -16.24 18.15 4.58
N GLU A 222 -16.40 18.85 5.71
CA GLU A 222 -17.68 19.24 6.30
C GLU A 222 -18.53 20.13 5.39
N LYS A 223 -17.89 21.02 4.63
CA LYS A 223 -18.61 21.89 3.66
C LYS A 223 -19.30 21.10 2.55
N ARG A 224 -18.79 19.91 2.20
CA ARG A 224 -19.31 19.08 1.11
C ARG A 224 -19.49 19.85 -0.21
N GLU A 225 -18.51 20.68 -0.56
CA GLU A 225 -18.50 21.47 -1.81
C GLU A 225 -17.61 20.86 -2.91
N GLY A 226 -16.96 19.72 -2.63
CA GLY A 226 -16.10 19.02 -3.57
C GLY A 226 -15.37 17.85 -2.91
N ILE A 227 -14.34 17.35 -3.60
CA ILE A 227 -13.51 16.27 -3.07
C ILE A 227 -12.50 16.83 -2.07
N THR A 228 -12.48 16.24 -0.88
CA THR A 228 -11.38 16.39 0.09
C THR A 228 -10.47 15.17 0.00
N ARG A 229 -9.19 15.36 -0.34
CA ARG A 229 -8.25 14.26 -0.62
C ARG A 229 -7.13 14.19 0.40
N LEU A 230 -7.05 13.06 1.10
CA LEU A 230 -5.93 12.72 1.96
C LEU A 230 -5.10 11.65 1.25
N SER A 231 -3.84 11.94 0.93
CA SER A 231 -2.98 11.01 0.20
C SER A 231 -1.85 10.52 1.10
N PHE A 232 -1.84 9.21 1.37
CA PHE A 232 -0.86 8.56 2.24
C PHE A 232 0.21 7.86 1.41
N TRP A 233 1.44 8.34 1.47
CA TRP A 233 2.61 7.61 1.00
C TRP A 233 3.24 6.84 2.14
N GLY A 234 3.65 5.60 1.91
CA GLY A 234 4.28 4.85 2.98
C GLY A 234 4.88 3.52 2.58
N ALA A 235 5.11 2.71 3.61
CA ALA A 235 5.60 1.35 3.46
C ALA A 235 4.48 0.31 3.65
N SER A 236 4.74 -0.78 4.37
CA SER A 236 3.81 -1.90 4.58
C SER A 236 2.54 -1.53 5.34
N HIS A 237 2.59 -0.59 6.29
CA HIS A 237 1.40 -0.18 7.05
C HIS A 237 0.36 0.53 6.18
N VAL A 238 0.81 1.32 5.19
CA VAL A 238 -0.04 1.96 4.18
C VAL A 238 -0.43 0.98 3.07
N GLU A 239 0.53 0.20 2.56
CA GLU A 239 0.31 -0.75 1.45
C GLU A 239 -0.72 -1.83 1.78
N ALA A 240 -0.82 -2.22 3.05
CA ALA A 240 -1.82 -3.19 3.47
C ALA A 240 -3.27 -2.70 3.30
N ASP A 241 -3.46 -1.37 3.22
CA ASP A 241 -4.73 -0.63 3.19
C ASP A 241 -5.71 -1.00 4.31
N LEU A 242 -5.20 -1.55 5.41
CA LEU A 242 -6.01 -1.87 6.59
C LEU A 242 -6.21 -0.62 7.45
N PHE A 243 -5.13 0.14 7.67
CA PHE A 243 -5.13 1.41 8.40
C PHE A 243 -5.82 2.52 7.58
N THR A 244 -5.28 2.85 6.41
CA THR A 244 -5.83 3.87 5.51
C THR A 244 -7.23 3.53 5.03
N GLY A 245 -7.53 2.26 4.77
CA GLY A 245 -8.88 1.84 4.40
C GLY A 245 -9.88 2.00 5.55
N ARG A 246 -9.48 1.86 6.83
CA ARG A 246 -10.39 2.19 7.95
C ARG A 246 -10.61 3.69 8.07
N ILE A 247 -9.56 4.51 7.94
CA ILE A 247 -9.67 5.97 7.87
C ILE A 247 -10.63 6.37 6.74
N ARG A 248 -10.50 5.77 5.56
CA ARG A 248 -11.40 5.96 4.41
C ARG A 248 -12.85 5.69 4.78
N GLN A 249 -13.13 4.53 5.38
CA GLN A 249 -14.48 4.15 5.79
C GLN A 249 -15.11 5.17 6.76
N ILE A 250 -14.36 5.61 7.77
CA ILE A 250 -14.86 6.58 8.76
C ILE A 250 -15.19 7.92 8.08
N LEU A 251 -14.23 8.48 7.35
CA LEU A 251 -14.39 9.79 6.72
C LEU A 251 -15.47 9.79 5.63
N GLN A 252 -15.60 8.70 4.86
CA GLN A 252 -16.63 8.60 3.83
C GLN A 252 -18.03 8.43 4.41
N THR A 253 -18.16 7.70 5.52
CA THR A 253 -19.44 7.61 6.25
C THR A 253 -19.89 8.99 6.75
N GLU A 254 -18.96 9.82 7.19
CA GLU A 254 -19.28 11.12 7.80
C GLU A 254 -19.42 12.26 6.79
N TYR A 255 -18.55 12.31 5.79
CA TYR A 255 -18.42 13.47 4.90
C TYR A 255 -18.78 13.17 3.44
N GLY A 256 -19.15 11.92 3.13
CA GLY A 256 -19.54 11.48 1.80
C GLY A 256 -18.44 10.67 1.11
N ASP A 257 -18.87 9.70 0.32
CA ASP A 257 -17.99 8.79 -0.42
C ASP A 257 -17.58 9.40 -1.77
N GLY A 258 -16.32 9.82 -1.86
CA GLY A 258 -15.68 10.33 -3.08
C GLY A 258 -15.07 9.24 -3.97
N GLY A 259 -15.27 7.95 -3.64
CA GLY A 259 -14.65 6.80 -4.29
C GLY A 259 -13.41 6.29 -3.57
N HIS A 260 -12.86 5.17 -4.05
CA HIS A 260 -11.72 4.50 -3.42
C HIS A 260 -10.42 5.31 -3.51
N GLY A 261 -10.22 6.03 -4.62
CA GLY A 261 -8.98 6.76 -4.90
C GLY A 261 -7.98 5.95 -5.74
N PHE A 262 -6.70 6.24 -5.58
CA PHE A 262 -5.59 5.75 -6.41
C PHE A 262 -5.14 4.31 -6.09
N LEU A 263 -4.94 3.51 -7.13
CA LEU A 263 -4.39 2.15 -7.08
C LEU A 263 -3.87 1.69 -8.47
N LEU A 264 -3.16 0.56 -8.54
CA LEU A 264 -2.74 -0.04 -9.81
C LEU A 264 -3.72 -1.15 -10.25
N PRO A 265 -4.10 -1.23 -11.54
CA PRO A 265 -4.99 -2.26 -12.06
C PRO A 265 -4.33 -3.64 -12.18
N ALA A 266 -3.02 -3.72 -12.01
CA ALA A 266 -2.28 -4.96 -11.85
C ALA A 266 -1.31 -4.87 -10.68
N ARG A 267 -0.98 -6.03 -10.09
CA ARG A 267 -0.17 -6.07 -8.86
C ARG A 267 1.30 -5.81 -9.17
N PRO A 268 1.92 -4.71 -8.68
CA PRO A 268 3.37 -4.49 -8.81
C PRO A 268 4.20 -5.42 -7.91
N LEU A 269 3.59 -5.98 -6.87
CA LEU A 269 4.19 -6.94 -5.94
C LEU A 269 3.15 -7.96 -5.48
N THR A 270 3.61 -9.14 -5.04
CA THR A 270 2.78 -10.32 -4.76
C THR A 270 1.55 -10.07 -3.88
N TYR A 271 1.65 -9.13 -2.94
CA TYR A 271 0.63 -8.93 -1.89
C TYR A 271 -0.09 -7.57 -2.00
N TYR A 272 0.01 -6.91 -3.15
CA TYR A 272 -0.68 -5.65 -3.40
C TYR A 272 -2.20 -5.82 -3.37
N ARG A 273 -2.88 -4.98 -2.60
CA ARG A 273 -4.32 -5.01 -2.37
C ARG A 273 -4.86 -3.61 -2.05
N GLY A 274 -6.17 -3.45 -2.17
CA GLY A 274 -6.92 -2.33 -1.60
C GLY A 274 -8.10 -2.86 -0.79
N ARG A 275 -8.39 -2.22 0.35
CA ARG A 275 -9.58 -2.53 1.16
C ARG A 275 -10.79 -1.87 0.51
N ASP A 276 -11.89 -2.62 0.41
CA ASP A 276 -13.12 -2.16 -0.24
C ASP A 276 -12.94 -1.87 -1.74
N VAL A 277 -12.10 -2.64 -2.42
CA VAL A 277 -12.01 -2.72 -3.89
C VAL A 277 -11.67 -4.15 -4.28
N GLU A 278 -12.25 -4.64 -5.38
CA GLU A 278 -11.89 -5.93 -5.96
C GLU A 278 -10.81 -5.71 -7.03
N LEU A 279 -9.72 -6.47 -6.94
CA LEU A 279 -8.58 -6.39 -7.86
C LEU A 279 -8.18 -7.79 -8.31
N CYS A 280 -7.96 -7.95 -9.62
CA CYS A 280 -7.31 -9.15 -10.17
C CYS A 280 -6.38 -8.78 -11.32
N SER A 281 -5.30 -9.52 -11.43
CA SER A 281 -4.44 -9.49 -12.61
C SER A 281 -3.77 -10.82 -12.83
N THR A 282 -3.31 -11.06 -14.04
CA THR A 282 -2.32 -12.11 -14.31
C THR A 282 -1.00 -11.80 -13.60
N SER A 283 -0.18 -12.83 -13.37
CA SER A 283 1.07 -12.70 -12.61
C SER A 283 2.26 -12.18 -13.41
N ALA A 284 2.15 -12.02 -14.73
CA ALA A 284 3.28 -11.69 -15.60
C ALA A 284 3.41 -10.18 -15.92
N TRP A 285 2.64 -9.32 -15.26
CA TRP A 285 2.95 -7.88 -15.26
C TRP A 285 4.28 -7.64 -14.54
N ARG A 286 5.21 -6.94 -15.20
CA ARG A 286 6.45 -6.52 -14.57
C ARG A 286 6.16 -5.30 -13.68
N GLY A 287 6.15 -5.52 -12.37
CA GLY A 287 6.10 -4.44 -11.39
C GLY A 287 7.46 -3.77 -11.21
N ASP A 288 7.47 -2.44 -11.21
CA ASP A 288 8.64 -1.61 -10.88
C ASP A 288 8.33 -0.68 -9.72
N TYR A 289 9.33 -0.43 -8.89
CA TYR A 289 9.35 0.46 -7.73
C TYR A 289 10.80 0.62 -7.28
N VAL A 290 11.08 1.56 -6.36
CA VAL A 290 12.45 1.80 -5.88
C VAL A 290 12.99 0.60 -5.10
N LYS A 291 14.04 -0.06 -5.63
CA LYS A 291 14.79 -1.18 -5.05
C LYS A 291 16.21 -0.75 -4.71
N GLY A 292 16.54 -0.52 -3.43
CA GLY A 292 17.93 -0.37 -2.96
C GLY A 292 18.71 0.74 -3.67
N ARG A 293 19.32 0.45 -4.83
CA ARG A 293 20.06 1.39 -5.70
C ARG A 293 19.18 2.24 -6.62
N GLY A 294 17.89 1.96 -6.79
CA GLY A 294 16.99 2.76 -7.64
C GLY A 294 15.84 1.95 -8.22
N SER A 295 15.18 2.46 -9.26
CA SER A 295 14.12 1.77 -10.00
C SER A 295 14.63 1.28 -11.36
N ASP A 296 14.08 0.16 -11.86
CA ASP A 296 14.48 -0.41 -13.16
C ASP A 296 13.98 0.45 -14.34
N THR A 297 13.08 1.41 -14.10
CA THR A 297 12.59 2.40 -15.07
C THR A 297 13.31 3.75 -14.98
N GLY A 298 14.40 3.86 -14.21
CA GLY A 298 15.13 5.12 -14.07
C GLY A 298 14.33 6.22 -13.34
N GLY A 299 13.36 5.83 -12.51
CA GLY A 299 12.53 6.77 -11.74
C GLY A 299 11.21 7.16 -12.39
N LEU A 300 10.87 6.56 -13.54
CA LEU A 300 9.57 6.67 -14.19
C LEU A 300 8.54 5.83 -13.41
N LEU A 301 8.20 6.34 -12.23
CA LEU A 301 7.27 5.73 -11.28
C LEU A 301 5.94 6.48 -11.28
N GLY A 302 4.84 5.79 -10.98
CA GLY A 302 3.57 6.43 -10.68
C GLY A 302 3.62 7.25 -9.40
N MET A 303 2.54 7.99 -9.09
CA MET A 303 2.44 8.78 -7.85
C MET A 303 2.64 7.92 -6.61
N GLY A 304 2.19 6.66 -6.64
CA GLY A 304 2.38 5.71 -5.55
C GLY A 304 3.79 5.11 -5.44
N GLY A 305 4.74 5.54 -6.27
CA GLY A 305 6.11 5.01 -6.29
C GLY A 305 6.25 3.61 -6.89
N ALA A 306 5.27 3.18 -7.68
CA ALA A 306 5.31 1.95 -8.45
C ALA A 306 4.64 2.09 -9.81
N THR A 307 4.95 1.15 -10.71
CA THR A 307 4.30 0.99 -12.02
C THR A 307 4.16 -0.50 -12.35
N VAL A 308 3.33 -0.79 -13.35
CA VAL A 308 3.25 -2.12 -13.96
C VAL A 308 3.41 -2.02 -15.47
N THR A 309 4.23 -2.90 -16.04
CA THR A 309 4.54 -2.91 -17.47
C THR A 309 4.28 -4.28 -18.08
N SER A 310 3.66 -4.33 -19.25
CA SER A 310 3.54 -5.55 -20.05
C SER A 310 3.39 -5.20 -21.54
N GLY A 311 3.92 -6.05 -22.41
CA GLY A 311 3.64 -6.05 -23.85
C GLY A 311 2.99 -7.35 -24.32
N ASP A 312 2.60 -8.24 -23.41
CA ASP A 312 2.01 -9.55 -23.74
C ASP A 312 0.47 -9.45 -23.71
N PRO A 313 -0.22 -9.75 -24.84
CA PRO A 313 -1.68 -9.64 -24.93
C PRO A 313 -2.46 -10.68 -24.13
N GLU A 314 -1.79 -11.72 -23.64
CA GLU A 314 -2.37 -12.70 -22.72
C GLU A 314 -2.46 -12.14 -21.28
N GLN A 315 -1.77 -11.03 -20.97
CA GLN A 315 -1.84 -10.39 -19.66
C GLN A 315 -3.06 -9.49 -19.52
N PHE A 316 -3.62 -9.44 -18.31
CA PHE A 316 -4.71 -8.52 -17.98
C PHE A 316 -4.63 -8.05 -16.53
N GLY A 317 -5.28 -6.93 -16.26
CA GLY A 317 -5.53 -6.43 -14.91
C GLY A 317 -6.91 -5.77 -14.86
N TRP A 318 -7.58 -5.81 -13.72
CA TRP A 318 -8.82 -5.09 -13.54
C TRP A 318 -9.03 -4.61 -12.11
N LEU A 319 -9.80 -3.52 -12.01
CA LEU A 319 -10.31 -2.92 -10.79
C LEU A 319 -11.84 -2.94 -10.82
N GLN A 320 -12.47 -3.24 -9.69
CA GLN A 320 -13.93 -3.28 -9.62
C GLN A 320 -14.41 -2.84 -8.24
N THR A 321 -15.59 -2.22 -8.22
CA THR A 321 -16.36 -2.02 -6.99
C THR A 321 -16.64 -3.35 -6.27
N THR A 322 -16.78 -3.30 -4.95
CA THR A 322 -17.12 -4.47 -4.16
C THR A 322 -18.56 -4.91 -4.42
N ARG A 323 -18.80 -6.23 -4.41
CA ARG A 323 -20.17 -6.78 -4.51
C ARG A 323 -20.86 -6.98 -3.16
N LYS A 324 -20.10 -6.93 -2.06
CA LYS A 324 -20.55 -7.24 -0.70
C LYS A 324 -20.00 -6.23 0.30
N GLY A 325 -20.71 -6.08 1.42
CA GLY A 325 -20.40 -5.09 2.44
C GLY A 325 -20.94 -3.70 2.08
N PRO A 326 -20.81 -2.74 3.01
CA PRO A 326 -21.36 -1.39 2.85
C PRO A 326 -20.43 -0.40 2.13
N TYR A 327 -19.15 -0.73 1.94
CA TYR A 327 -18.13 0.19 1.42
C TYR A 327 -17.63 -0.20 0.02
N GLY A 328 -17.18 0.80 -0.76
CA GLY A 328 -16.58 0.58 -2.09
C GLY A 328 -17.57 0.10 -3.16
N ARG A 329 -18.86 0.45 -2.99
CA ARG A 329 -19.97 -0.07 -3.80
C ARG A 329 -20.18 0.68 -5.10
N PHE A 330 -19.81 1.95 -5.16
CA PHE A 330 -20.13 2.84 -6.25
C PHE A 330 -18.88 3.50 -6.80
N VAL A 331 -18.89 3.77 -8.10
CA VAL A 331 -17.90 4.55 -8.83
C VAL A 331 -18.64 5.25 -9.97
N SER A 332 -18.27 6.49 -10.27
CA SER A 332 -18.79 7.21 -11.45
C SER A 332 -17.67 7.65 -12.40
N ARG A 333 -16.41 7.52 -12.00
CA ARG A 333 -15.26 7.81 -12.84
C ARG A 333 -14.10 6.84 -12.60
N PHE A 334 -13.54 6.32 -13.68
CA PHE A 334 -12.21 5.74 -13.66
C PHE A 334 -11.23 6.68 -14.34
N ASP A 335 -10.10 6.91 -13.69
CA ASP A 335 -8.98 7.58 -14.34
C ASP A 335 -7.82 6.60 -14.49
N LEU A 336 -7.18 6.58 -15.66
CA LEU A 336 -6.06 5.72 -15.98
C LEU A 336 -4.86 6.56 -16.39
N HIS A 337 -3.76 6.40 -15.65
CA HIS A 337 -2.49 7.10 -15.87
C HIS A 337 -1.53 6.18 -16.62
N LEU A 338 -1.13 6.58 -17.82
CA LEU A 338 -0.23 5.83 -18.68
C LEU A 338 1.05 6.62 -18.93
N LEU A 339 2.16 5.92 -19.13
CA LEU A 339 3.39 6.52 -19.63
C LEU A 339 3.36 6.50 -21.16
N HIS A 340 3.26 7.66 -21.78
CA HIS A 340 3.56 7.83 -23.20
C HIS A 340 5.07 7.83 -23.39
N GLN A 341 5.54 7.10 -24.40
CA GLN A 341 6.96 6.93 -24.68
C GLN A 341 7.24 6.55 -26.15
N PRO A 342 8.47 6.82 -26.65
CA PRO A 342 8.93 6.25 -27.91
C PRO A 342 8.84 4.72 -27.89
N GLY A 343 8.22 4.15 -28.93
CA GLY A 343 8.00 2.71 -29.02
C GLY A 343 6.99 2.15 -28.02
N GLY A 344 6.11 2.98 -27.44
CA GLY A 344 5.00 2.52 -26.60
C GLY A 344 3.93 1.74 -27.39
N GLY A 345 3.31 0.75 -26.75
CA GLY A 345 2.29 -0.11 -27.34
C GLY A 345 0.85 0.38 -27.19
N GLY A 346 -0.07 -0.45 -27.68
CA GLY A 346 -1.50 -0.29 -27.49
C GLY A 346 -1.99 -0.95 -26.20
N LEU A 347 -2.96 -0.31 -25.54
CA LEU A 347 -3.70 -0.86 -24.40
C LEU A 347 -5.19 -0.95 -24.74
N MET A 348 -5.77 -2.14 -24.62
CA MET A 348 -7.22 -2.32 -24.62
C MET A 348 -7.74 -1.98 -23.24
N VAL A 349 -8.73 -1.09 -23.19
CA VAL A 349 -9.44 -0.72 -21.96
C VAL A 349 -10.91 -1.01 -22.17
N GLN A 350 -11.53 -1.70 -21.21
CA GLN A 350 -12.95 -2.03 -21.25
C GLN A 350 -13.58 -1.71 -19.91
N VAL A 351 -14.71 -1.00 -19.94
CA VAL A 351 -15.55 -0.79 -18.76
C VAL A 351 -16.77 -1.69 -18.87
N ASP A 352 -16.94 -2.58 -17.89
CA ASP A 352 -17.97 -3.63 -17.86
C ASP A 352 -18.03 -4.45 -19.16
N ASN A 353 -19.19 -4.47 -19.80
CA ASN A 353 -19.48 -5.20 -21.03
C ASN A 353 -19.52 -4.25 -22.25
N GLN A 354 -19.03 -3.01 -22.11
CA GLN A 354 -18.95 -2.10 -23.25
C GLN A 354 -17.88 -2.55 -24.25
N GLU A 355 -17.93 -2.03 -25.47
CA GLU A 355 -16.91 -2.30 -26.48
C GLU A 355 -15.53 -1.81 -26.00
N PRO A 356 -14.47 -2.63 -26.08
CA PRO A 356 -13.13 -2.22 -25.68
C PRO A 356 -12.60 -1.06 -26.53
N VAL A 357 -11.98 -0.08 -25.86
CA VAL A 357 -11.32 1.07 -26.48
C VAL A 357 -9.81 0.81 -26.57
N ARG A 358 -9.20 1.14 -27.71
CA ARG A 358 -7.74 1.15 -27.88
C ARG A 358 -7.15 2.49 -27.52
N LEU A 359 -6.32 2.49 -26.49
CA LEU A 359 -5.42 3.58 -26.18
C LEU A 359 -4.05 3.32 -26.78
N THR A 360 -3.38 4.38 -27.23
CA THR A 360 -1.97 4.32 -27.64
C THR A 360 -1.09 4.93 -26.56
N THR A 361 0.06 4.30 -26.32
CA THR A 361 1.13 4.88 -25.48
C THR A 361 2.37 5.26 -26.30
N ALA A 362 2.30 5.13 -27.63
CA ALA A 362 3.33 5.65 -28.51
C ALA A 362 3.33 7.18 -28.48
N GLY A 363 4.47 7.78 -28.16
CA GLY A 363 4.68 9.23 -28.19
C GLY A 363 6.11 9.58 -28.58
N GLN A 364 6.36 10.84 -28.91
CA GLN A 364 7.72 11.31 -29.26
C GLN A 364 8.61 11.52 -28.02
N ALA A 365 8.02 11.64 -26.83
CA ALA A 365 8.72 11.90 -25.59
C ALA A 365 8.07 11.14 -24.42
N LEU A 366 8.79 11.07 -23.30
CA LEU A 366 8.28 10.53 -22.04
C LEU A 366 7.29 11.51 -21.41
N GLN A 367 6.03 11.10 -21.23
CA GLN A 367 4.99 11.95 -20.70
C GLN A 367 3.93 11.14 -19.92
N ALA A 368 3.44 11.68 -18.80
CA ALA A 368 2.23 11.15 -18.16
C ALA A 368 1.00 11.53 -18.99
N ALA A 369 0.20 10.53 -19.36
CA ALA A 369 -1.09 10.71 -20.02
C ALA A 369 -2.22 10.25 -19.10
N LEU A 370 -3.29 11.03 -19.03
CA LEU A 370 -4.49 10.76 -18.26
C LEU A 370 -5.65 10.43 -19.21
N TYR A 371 -6.28 9.28 -18.99
CA TYR A 371 -7.50 8.87 -19.70
C TYR A 371 -8.63 8.72 -18.69
N GLN A 372 -9.75 9.40 -18.94
CA GLN A 372 -10.89 9.42 -18.03
C GLN A 372 -12.07 8.66 -18.66
N PHE A 373 -12.72 7.84 -17.86
CA PHE A 373 -13.89 7.04 -18.24
C PHE A 373 -15.01 7.34 -17.25
N GLU A 374 -15.92 8.21 -17.66
CA GLU A 374 -17.14 8.52 -16.92
C GLU A 374 -18.16 7.39 -17.10
N VAL A 375 -18.80 7.00 -16.01
CA VAL A 375 -19.86 6.00 -15.96
C VAL A 375 -20.99 6.49 -15.04
N PRO A 376 -22.22 6.01 -15.21
CA PRO A 376 -23.27 6.22 -14.21
C PRO A 376 -22.76 5.80 -12.82
N ASP A 377 -23.17 6.50 -11.76
CA ASP A 377 -22.71 6.14 -10.42
C ASP A 377 -23.27 4.75 -10.04
N GLY A 378 -22.38 3.77 -9.92
CA GLY A 378 -22.82 2.38 -9.96
C GLY A 378 -21.74 1.34 -9.72
N HIS A 379 -22.15 0.09 -9.93
CA HIS A 379 -21.28 -1.07 -9.88
C HIS A 379 -20.54 -1.26 -11.20
N HIS A 380 -19.26 -0.90 -11.23
CA HIS A 380 -18.46 -1.00 -12.46
C HIS A 380 -17.12 -1.73 -12.26
N ARG A 381 -16.59 -2.28 -13.37
CA ARG A 381 -15.25 -2.86 -13.53
C ARG A 381 -14.50 -2.15 -14.66
N LEU A 382 -13.26 -1.75 -14.40
CA LEU A 382 -12.28 -1.34 -15.42
C LEU A 382 -11.31 -2.49 -15.69
N LEU A 383 -11.28 -3.01 -16.92
CA LEU A 383 -10.36 -4.03 -17.40
C LEU A 383 -9.32 -3.41 -18.35
N VAL A 384 -8.05 -3.79 -18.18
CA VAL A 384 -6.93 -3.39 -19.04
C VAL A 384 -6.16 -4.61 -19.57
N ARG A 385 -5.79 -4.57 -20.86
CA ARG A 385 -5.00 -5.62 -21.54
C ARG A 385 -4.05 -5.02 -22.58
N PRO A 386 -2.75 -5.38 -22.62
CA PRO A 386 -1.88 -4.98 -23.73
C PRO A 386 -2.39 -5.54 -25.08
N VAL A 387 -2.11 -4.84 -26.17
CA VAL A 387 -2.46 -5.30 -27.54
C VAL A 387 -1.48 -6.35 -28.05
N GLY A 388 -0.23 -6.32 -27.61
CA GLY A 388 0.82 -7.22 -28.08
C GLY A 388 1.76 -6.65 -29.15
N ASP A 389 1.64 -5.37 -29.46
CA ASP A 389 2.44 -4.66 -30.45
C ASP A 389 3.73 -4.06 -29.86
N ALA A 390 3.68 -3.56 -28.63
CA ALA A 390 4.85 -3.08 -27.87
C ALA A 390 4.53 -2.98 -26.35
N PRO A 391 5.54 -2.72 -25.48
CA PRO A 391 5.31 -2.56 -24.05
C PRO A 391 4.42 -1.36 -23.71
N VAL A 392 3.54 -1.53 -22.72
CA VAL A 392 2.74 -0.48 -22.11
C VAL A 392 3.06 -0.40 -20.62
N THR A 393 3.33 0.81 -20.12
CA THR A 393 3.54 1.08 -18.69
C THR A 393 2.36 1.86 -18.12
N ILE A 394 1.72 1.28 -17.10
CA ILE A 394 0.64 1.90 -16.34
C ILE A 394 1.24 2.53 -15.08
N LEU A 395 1.04 3.83 -14.93
CA LEU A 395 1.49 4.66 -13.81
C LEU A 395 0.51 4.62 -12.64
N GLY A 396 -0.74 4.25 -12.88
CA GLY A 396 -1.77 4.16 -11.86
C GLY A 396 -3.16 4.23 -12.46
N ALA A 397 -4.16 4.01 -11.63
CA ALA A 397 -5.55 4.26 -11.90
C ALA A 397 -6.21 4.84 -10.65
N SER A 398 -7.40 5.42 -10.79
CA SER A 398 -8.23 5.78 -9.64
C SER A 398 -9.68 5.44 -9.90
N MET A 399 -10.38 5.06 -8.83
CA MET A 399 -11.82 4.88 -8.81
C MET A 399 -12.43 6.01 -7.97
N GLU A 400 -13.09 6.96 -8.63
CA GLU A 400 -13.63 8.16 -7.99
C GLU A 400 -15.12 8.29 -8.27
N ARG A 401 -15.79 9.07 -7.42
CA ARG A 401 -17.19 9.44 -7.60
C ARG A 401 -17.31 10.92 -7.90
N SER A 402 -18.25 11.26 -8.77
CA SER A 402 -18.57 12.64 -9.09
C SER A 402 -19.33 13.29 -7.95
N GLY A 403 -18.97 14.53 -7.61
CA GLY A 403 -19.58 15.30 -6.54
C GLY A 403 -18.74 15.35 -5.25
N PRO A 404 -19.31 15.87 -4.15
CA PRO A 404 -18.60 16.04 -2.90
C PRO A 404 -18.35 14.72 -2.16
N GLY A 405 -17.22 14.65 -1.46
CA GLY A 405 -16.87 13.51 -0.63
C GLY A 405 -15.41 13.47 -0.25
N VAL A 406 -15.00 12.39 0.41
CA VAL A 406 -13.62 12.17 0.83
C VAL A 406 -12.98 11.04 0.04
N ILE A 407 -11.73 11.25 -0.37
CA ILE A 407 -10.84 10.23 -0.91
C ILE A 407 -9.66 10.06 0.03
N VAL A 408 -9.30 8.80 0.30
CA VAL A 408 -8.10 8.43 1.05
C VAL A 408 -7.25 7.49 0.20
N ASP A 409 -6.18 8.02 -0.39
CA ASP A 409 -5.26 7.25 -1.23
C ASP A 409 -4.25 6.48 -0.37
N ALA A 410 -4.08 5.19 -0.68
CA ALA A 410 -3.12 4.31 -0.01
C ALA A 410 -1.93 3.98 -0.93
N MET A 411 -0.97 4.90 -0.98
CA MET A 411 0.22 4.84 -1.82
C MET A 411 1.42 4.23 -1.08
N GLY A 412 1.23 3.01 -0.59
CA GLY A 412 2.26 2.28 0.14
C GLY A 412 3.02 1.29 -0.74
N ILE A 413 4.34 1.24 -0.61
CA ILE A 413 5.16 0.17 -1.17
C ILE A 413 5.89 -0.56 -0.05
N ARG A 414 5.57 -1.85 0.11
CA ARG A 414 6.11 -2.68 1.18
C ARG A 414 7.64 -2.65 1.27
N GLY A 415 8.14 -2.51 2.49
CA GLY A 415 9.56 -2.60 2.80
C GLY A 415 10.39 -1.43 2.27
N ARG A 416 9.75 -0.32 1.86
CA ARG A 416 10.42 0.89 1.39
C ARG A 416 10.58 1.93 2.50
N THR A 417 11.42 2.91 2.22
CA THR A 417 11.79 4.03 3.07
C THR A 417 11.35 5.34 2.43
N ALA A 418 11.36 6.43 3.20
CA ALA A 418 11.03 7.79 2.76
C ALA A 418 11.89 8.22 1.56
N SER A 419 13.14 7.74 1.49
CA SER A 419 14.06 8.01 0.37
C SER A 419 13.55 7.53 -1.00
N THR A 420 12.45 6.77 -1.06
CA THR A 420 11.74 6.45 -2.31
C THR A 420 11.46 7.70 -3.15
N TRP A 421 11.10 8.82 -2.52
CA TRP A 421 10.80 10.08 -3.19
C TRP A 421 12.01 10.66 -3.94
N LEU A 422 13.23 10.36 -3.50
CA LEU A 422 14.44 10.87 -4.15
C LEU A 422 14.68 10.26 -5.54
N HIS A 423 13.97 9.18 -5.86
CA HIS A 423 14.06 8.50 -7.15
C HIS A 423 12.92 8.86 -8.09
N PHE A 424 12.03 9.77 -7.70
CA PHE A 424 10.97 10.22 -8.56
C PHE A 424 11.50 11.12 -9.67
N GLU A 425 11.16 10.80 -10.92
CA GLU A 425 11.39 11.72 -12.03
C GLU A 425 10.54 12.99 -11.84
N PRO A 426 11.15 14.17 -11.66
CA PRO A 426 10.43 15.36 -11.23
C PRO A 426 9.33 15.82 -12.20
N LYS A 427 9.58 15.77 -13.51
CA LYS A 427 8.61 16.25 -14.51
C LYS A 427 7.38 15.35 -14.53
N LEU A 428 7.57 14.04 -14.46
CA LEU A 428 6.52 13.05 -14.42
C LEU A 428 5.68 13.21 -13.16
N GLN A 429 6.30 13.30 -11.98
CA GLN A 429 5.54 13.49 -10.74
C GLN A 429 4.78 14.81 -10.72
N LYS A 430 5.39 15.90 -11.19
CA LYS A 430 4.69 17.19 -11.29
C LYS A 430 3.45 17.07 -12.19
N ALA A 431 3.57 16.39 -13.32
CA ALA A 431 2.43 16.15 -14.21
C ALA A 431 1.32 15.34 -13.52
N LEU A 432 1.68 14.23 -12.86
CA LEU A 432 0.71 13.36 -12.18
C LEU A 432 0.03 14.06 -11.00
N LEU A 433 0.80 14.75 -10.14
CA LEU A 433 0.31 15.41 -8.93
C LEU A 433 -0.48 16.69 -9.24
N SER A 434 -0.14 17.43 -10.32
CA SER A 434 -0.86 18.66 -10.68
C SER A 434 -2.35 18.47 -10.91
N GLN A 435 -2.76 17.25 -11.30
CA GLN A 435 -4.16 16.88 -11.54
C GLN A 435 -4.88 16.41 -10.26
N ARG A 436 -4.14 16.10 -9.19
CA ARG A 436 -4.67 15.49 -7.94
C ARG A 436 -3.93 15.96 -6.70
N ILE A 437 -3.68 17.26 -6.61
CA ILE A 437 -3.01 17.84 -5.44
C ILE A 437 -3.83 17.46 -4.19
N PRO A 438 -3.23 16.81 -3.18
CA PRO A 438 -3.93 16.47 -1.97
C PRO A 438 -4.22 17.70 -1.11
N ASP A 439 -5.28 17.60 -0.32
CA ASP A 439 -5.58 18.53 0.77
C ASP A 439 -4.75 18.21 2.01
N LEU A 440 -4.31 16.96 2.16
CA LEU A 440 -3.33 16.52 3.15
C LEU A 440 -2.38 15.50 2.55
N ALA A 441 -1.08 15.79 2.58
CA ALA A 441 -0.02 14.85 2.22
C ALA A 441 0.51 14.14 3.47
N VAL A 442 0.33 12.82 3.56
CA VAL A 442 0.82 12.03 4.69
C VAL A 442 1.98 11.15 4.26
N LEU A 443 3.13 11.26 4.94
CA LEU A 443 4.31 10.41 4.70
C LEU A 443 4.52 9.49 5.90
N ALA A 444 4.09 8.23 5.77
CA ALA A 444 4.13 7.19 6.79
C ALA A 444 5.29 6.20 6.56
N TYR A 445 6.47 6.57 7.07
CA TYR A 445 7.72 5.82 6.93
C TYR A 445 8.47 5.77 8.27
N GLY A 446 9.58 5.04 8.32
CA GLY A 446 10.45 4.94 9.50
C GLY A 446 10.68 3.50 9.93
N THR A 447 9.69 2.60 9.79
CA THR A 447 9.82 1.21 10.27
C THR A 447 10.96 0.47 9.57
N ASN A 448 11.18 0.73 8.28
CA ASN A 448 12.26 0.10 7.52
C ASN A 448 13.58 0.81 7.76
N GLU A 449 13.59 2.14 7.89
CA GLU A 449 14.75 2.95 8.26
C GLU A 449 15.34 2.50 9.59
N ALA A 450 14.50 2.29 10.60
CA ALA A 450 14.89 1.75 11.91
C ALA A 450 15.51 0.34 11.81
N ASN A 451 15.26 -0.40 10.73
CA ASN A 451 15.85 -1.73 10.51
C ASN A 451 17.16 -1.68 9.67
N LEU A 452 17.48 -0.55 9.06
CA LEU A 452 18.68 -0.37 8.22
C LEU A 452 19.89 0.02 9.07
N ARG A 453 20.66 -0.97 9.53
CA ARG A 453 21.88 -0.75 10.35
C ARG A 453 22.95 0.15 9.71
N SER A 454 22.98 0.23 8.38
CA SER A 454 23.92 1.08 7.65
C SER A 454 23.50 2.55 7.61
N LEU A 455 22.27 2.85 8.01
CA LEU A 455 21.70 4.19 8.02
C LEU A 455 21.97 4.82 9.39
N THR A 456 23.00 5.66 9.46
CA THR A 456 23.29 6.46 10.66
C THR A 456 22.24 7.54 10.83
N HIS A 457 22.10 8.08 12.05
CA HIS A 457 21.17 9.19 12.33
C HIS A 457 21.42 10.40 11.45
N GLU A 458 22.69 10.77 11.23
CA GLU A 458 23.09 11.86 10.33
C GLU A 458 22.65 11.61 8.88
N ARG A 459 22.91 10.40 8.36
CA ARG A 459 22.52 10.04 7.00
C ARG A 459 21.00 9.99 6.85
N TYR A 460 20.28 9.52 7.87
CA TYR A 460 18.83 9.52 7.86
C TYR A 460 18.27 10.94 7.86
N ARG A 461 18.77 11.82 8.74
CA ARG A 461 18.41 13.25 8.77
C ARG A 461 18.60 13.87 7.39
N ALA A 462 19.78 13.73 6.79
CA ALA A 462 20.04 14.26 5.45
C ALA A 462 19.07 13.70 4.39
N GLN A 463 18.82 12.39 4.38
CA GLN A 463 17.89 11.77 3.43
C GLN A 463 16.45 12.23 3.63
N LEU A 464 16.00 12.38 4.88
CA LEU A 464 14.66 12.85 5.19
C LEU A 464 14.51 14.33 4.80
N THR A 465 15.48 15.20 5.13
CA THR A 465 15.52 16.60 4.68
C THR A 465 15.40 16.71 3.17
N MET A 466 16.18 15.92 2.40
CA MET A 466 16.07 15.90 0.94
C MET A 466 14.70 15.40 0.45
N THR A 467 14.13 14.39 1.12
CA THR A 467 12.81 13.84 0.80
C THR A 467 11.72 14.90 0.96
N LEU A 468 11.72 15.61 2.09
CA LEU A 468 10.73 16.64 2.38
C LEU A 468 10.93 17.88 1.50
N ALA A 469 12.16 18.23 1.17
CA ALA A 469 12.45 19.26 0.17
C ALA A 469 11.85 18.87 -1.19
N LYS A 470 11.98 17.61 -1.60
CA LYS A 470 11.38 17.11 -2.85
C LYS A 470 9.86 17.16 -2.82
N MET A 471 9.25 16.77 -1.70
CA MET A 471 7.81 16.89 -1.49
C MET A 471 7.35 18.35 -1.60
N ARG A 472 8.08 19.30 -0.99
CA ARG A 472 7.76 20.73 -1.07
C ARG A 472 7.95 21.33 -2.46
N GLU A 473 8.92 20.86 -3.23
CA GLU A 473 9.05 21.25 -4.65
C GLU A 473 7.81 20.87 -5.45
N LEU A 474 7.26 19.67 -5.21
CA LEU A 474 6.10 19.15 -5.93
C LEU A 474 4.77 19.74 -5.41
N MET A 475 4.68 19.99 -4.10
CA MET A 475 3.46 20.44 -3.41
C MET A 475 3.78 21.53 -2.36
N PRO A 476 4.07 22.77 -2.78
CA PRO A 476 4.61 23.81 -1.90
C PRO A 476 3.69 24.25 -0.76
N LYS A 477 2.38 24.19 -0.97
CA LYS A 477 1.37 24.75 -0.04
C LYS A 477 0.49 23.68 0.64
N THR A 478 0.67 22.42 0.30
CA THR A 478 -0.18 21.35 0.84
C THR A 478 0.18 21.08 2.30
N PRO A 479 -0.80 21.10 3.23
CA PRO A 479 -0.59 20.62 4.59
C PRO A 479 0.03 19.22 4.57
N CYS A 480 1.00 18.96 5.44
CA CYS A 480 1.63 17.63 5.51
C CYS A 480 1.74 17.12 6.94
N LEU A 481 1.73 15.79 7.04
CA LEU A 481 1.89 15.06 8.28
C LEU A 481 2.88 13.92 8.06
N LEU A 482 3.88 13.81 8.92
CA LEU A 482 4.72 12.62 8.99
C LEU A 482 4.11 11.64 9.99
N ILE A 483 3.99 10.37 9.62
CA ILE A 483 3.65 9.30 10.57
C ILE A 483 4.93 8.51 10.81
N GLY A 484 5.35 8.45 12.07
CA GLY A 484 6.56 7.75 12.47
C GLY A 484 6.45 6.22 12.42
N PRO A 485 7.57 5.51 12.72
CA PRO A 485 7.55 4.06 12.83
C PRO A 485 6.64 3.59 13.97
N SER A 486 6.08 2.39 13.84
CA SER A 486 5.42 1.72 14.96
C SER A 486 6.42 1.20 15.99
N ASP A 487 5.95 0.96 17.21
CA ASP A 487 6.70 0.14 18.15
C ASP A 487 6.99 -1.24 17.54
N ARG A 488 8.12 -1.82 17.93
CA ARG A 488 8.58 -3.11 17.43
C ARG A 488 9.21 -3.88 18.57
N ALA A 489 8.86 -5.15 18.71
CA ALA A 489 9.47 -6.01 19.72
C ALA A 489 10.53 -6.96 19.12
N VAL A 490 11.69 -7.03 19.76
CA VAL A 490 12.79 -7.96 19.49
C VAL A 490 13.14 -8.74 20.75
N LYS A 491 13.80 -9.90 20.61
CA LYS A 491 14.34 -10.61 21.77
C LYS A 491 15.65 -9.98 22.22
N ASP A 492 15.79 -9.76 23.52
CA ASP A 492 17.07 -9.46 24.14
C ASP A 492 17.93 -10.73 24.33
N ARG A 493 19.05 -10.61 25.04
CA ARG A 493 19.99 -11.73 25.27
C ARG A 493 19.41 -12.79 26.20
N GLN A 494 18.50 -12.40 27.08
CA GLN A 494 17.76 -13.20 28.04
C GLN A 494 16.51 -13.85 27.41
N GLY A 495 16.22 -13.51 26.15
CA GLY A 495 15.11 -14.06 25.39
C GLY A 495 13.76 -13.37 25.63
N GLN A 496 13.74 -12.28 26.41
CA GLN A 496 12.55 -11.47 26.67
C GLN A 496 12.25 -10.54 25.50
N TRP A 497 10.97 -10.27 25.26
CA TRP A 497 10.55 -9.35 24.20
C TRP A 497 10.64 -7.91 24.69
N ARG A 498 11.43 -7.10 23.99
CA ARG A 498 11.70 -5.70 24.31
C ARG A 498 11.61 -4.83 23.07
N THR A 499 11.38 -3.55 23.31
CA THR A 499 11.41 -2.50 22.30
C THR A 499 12.68 -2.50 21.44
N TRP A 500 12.51 -2.34 20.13
CA TRP A 500 13.58 -2.02 19.19
C TRP A 500 13.85 -0.51 19.20
N ILE A 501 14.82 -0.09 20.02
CA ILE A 501 15.16 1.32 20.26
C ILE A 501 15.31 2.19 18.99
N PRO A 502 15.90 1.72 17.88
CA PRO A 502 16.01 2.55 16.67
C PRO A 502 14.68 3.06 16.10
N THR A 503 13.54 2.45 16.43
CA THR A 503 12.21 3.00 16.12
C THR A 503 12.06 4.40 16.72
N TYR A 504 12.41 4.58 17.99
CA TYR A 504 12.24 5.85 18.70
C TYR A 504 13.29 6.88 18.30
N GLU A 505 14.50 6.45 17.95
CA GLU A 505 15.52 7.34 17.39
C GLU A 505 15.09 7.90 16.02
N VAL A 506 14.52 7.06 15.16
CA VAL A 506 13.95 7.48 13.87
C VAL A 506 12.75 8.41 14.06
N ALA A 507 11.83 8.06 14.97
CA ALA A 507 10.68 8.90 15.31
C ALA A 507 11.12 10.28 15.83
N GLN A 508 12.14 10.33 16.68
CA GLN A 508 12.70 11.58 17.21
C GLN A 508 13.27 12.47 16.09
N ILE A 509 14.01 11.89 15.14
CA ILE A 509 14.52 12.63 13.98
C ILE A 509 13.38 13.17 13.10
N GLN A 510 12.32 12.37 12.88
CA GLN A 510 11.15 12.83 12.12
C GLN A 510 10.41 13.96 12.82
N ARG A 511 10.21 13.86 14.15
CA ARG A 511 9.62 14.90 15.00
C ARG A 511 10.38 16.22 14.90
N GLU A 512 11.71 16.17 14.94
CA GLU A 512 12.55 17.37 14.89
C GLU A 512 12.55 18.06 13.52
N ILE A 513 12.54 17.28 12.43
CA ILE A 513 12.64 17.82 11.08
C ILE A 513 11.29 18.28 10.53
N ALA A 514 10.17 17.66 10.93
CA ALA A 514 8.85 17.96 10.38
C ALA A 514 8.50 19.48 10.41
N PRO A 515 8.72 20.21 11.52
CA PRO A 515 8.45 21.66 11.60
C PRO A 515 9.27 22.51 10.62
N GLU A 516 10.50 22.10 10.28
CA GLU A 516 11.36 22.84 9.33
C GLU A 516 10.73 22.91 7.93
N PHE A 517 9.88 21.94 7.60
CA PHE A 517 9.15 21.86 6.34
C PHE A 517 7.68 22.25 6.47
N GLY A 518 7.23 22.74 7.63
CA GLY A 518 5.82 23.01 7.90
C GLY A 518 4.95 21.75 7.86
N CYS A 519 5.48 20.63 8.36
CA CYS A 519 4.73 19.40 8.57
C CYS A 519 4.45 19.20 10.06
N GLY A 520 3.29 18.60 10.36
CA GLY A 520 3.07 17.95 11.64
C GLY A 520 3.75 16.58 11.72
N PHE A 521 3.75 16.00 12.91
CA PHE A 521 4.22 14.64 13.20
C PHE A 521 3.19 13.88 14.03
N TRP A 522 2.98 12.60 13.72
CA TRP A 522 2.19 11.68 14.54
C TRP A 522 3.05 10.47 14.90
N ASP A 523 3.28 10.29 16.21
CA ASP A 523 4.12 9.23 16.74
C ASP A 523 3.35 7.91 16.84
N LEU A 524 3.42 7.10 15.79
CA LEU A 524 2.73 5.80 15.73
C LEU A 524 3.19 4.85 16.84
N ALA A 525 4.44 4.93 17.29
CA ALA A 525 4.92 4.10 18.39
C ALA A 525 4.24 4.47 19.71
N LEU A 526 4.05 5.76 19.98
CA LEU A 526 3.30 6.24 21.14
C LEU A 526 1.80 5.97 21.02
N ALA A 527 1.21 6.10 19.82
CA ALA A 527 -0.19 5.73 19.56
C ALA A 527 -0.44 4.21 19.76
N THR A 528 0.58 3.38 19.58
CA THR A 528 0.53 1.94 19.93
C THR A 528 0.59 1.74 21.45
N GLY A 529 1.07 2.74 22.18
CA GLY A 529 1.18 2.76 23.64
C GLY A 529 2.54 3.26 24.12
N GLY A 530 3.55 3.32 23.24
CA GLY A 530 4.95 3.60 23.59
C GLY A 530 5.76 2.33 23.87
N PRO A 531 6.91 2.42 24.55
CA PRO A 531 7.81 1.29 24.73
C PRO A 531 7.12 0.01 25.22
N ASP A 532 7.52 -1.11 24.62
CA ASP A 532 7.09 -2.49 24.87
C ASP A 532 5.63 -2.81 24.49
N SER A 533 4.89 -1.85 23.96
CA SER A 533 3.48 -2.01 23.58
C SER A 533 3.27 -3.06 22.49
N MET A 534 4.16 -3.17 21.51
CA MET A 534 4.03 -4.17 20.45
C MET A 534 4.11 -5.60 21.01
N ALA A 535 4.92 -5.85 22.05
CA ALA A 535 4.98 -7.17 22.67
C ALA A 535 3.63 -7.57 23.28
N GLN A 536 2.90 -6.61 23.82
CA GLN A 536 1.59 -6.81 24.44
C GLN A 536 0.47 -6.91 23.43
N TRP A 537 0.48 -6.06 22.41
CA TRP A 537 -0.50 -6.11 21.33
C TRP A 537 -0.54 -7.49 20.65
N VAL A 538 0.59 -8.20 20.61
CA VAL A 538 0.67 -9.57 20.06
C VAL A 538 -0.04 -10.63 20.91
N VAL A 539 -0.16 -10.41 22.21
CA VAL A 539 -0.79 -11.34 23.16
C VAL A 539 -2.16 -10.85 23.68
N ALA A 540 -2.56 -9.63 23.31
CA ALA A 540 -3.89 -9.07 23.58
C ALA A 540 -5.02 -9.95 23.04
N ASP A 541 -6.22 -9.80 23.62
CA ASP A 541 -7.45 -10.41 23.12
C ASP A 541 -8.54 -9.33 22.90
N PRO A 542 -8.98 -9.07 21.64
CA PRO A 542 -8.45 -9.66 20.41
C PRO A 542 -7.00 -9.23 20.14
N ARG A 543 -6.24 -10.10 19.47
CA ARG A 543 -4.85 -9.79 19.10
C ARG A 543 -4.79 -8.53 18.22
N LEU A 544 -4.01 -7.54 18.62
CA LEU A 544 -3.83 -6.28 17.89
C LEU A 544 -2.52 -6.24 17.07
N GLY A 545 -1.46 -6.88 17.55
CA GLY A 545 -0.15 -6.99 16.89
C GLY A 545 0.02 -8.33 16.17
N ASN A 546 0.70 -8.38 15.03
CA ASN A 546 1.02 -9.64 14.36
C ASN A 546 2.19 -10.36 15.04
N ARG A 547 2.26 -11.68 14.85
CA ARG A 547 3.33 -12.52 15.40
C ARG A 547 4.75 -12.15 14.95
N ASP A 548 4.88 -11.38 13.88
CA ASP A 548 6.16 -10.84 13.43
C ASP A 548 6.66 -9.66 14.29
N ARG A 549 5.81 -9.13 15.18
CA ARG A 549 6.09 -8.03 16.13
C ARG A 549 6.53 -6.75 15.44
N ILE A 550 6.07 -6.55 14.21
CA ILE A 550 6.30 -5.35 13.42
C ILE A 550 4.95 -4.84 12.89
N HIS A 551 4.14 -5.72 12.30
CA HIS A 551 2.87 -5.35 11.70
C HIS A 551 1.71 -5.57 12.67
N PHE A 552 0.55 -4.99 12.34
CA PHE A 552 -0.67 -5.13 13.12
C PHE A 552 -1.67 -6.11 12.48
N THR A 553 -2.54 -6.68 13.29
CA THR A 553 -3.72 -7.38 12.79
C THR A 553 -4.73 -6.37 12.23
N ARG A 554 -5.83 -6.84 11.62
CA ARG A 554 -6.91 -5.93 11.22
C ARG A 554 -7.47 -5.14 12.40
N ALA A 555 -7.68 -5.79 13.54
CA ALA A 555 -8.17 -5.12 14.75
C ALA A 555 -7.18 -4.05 15.25
N GLY A 556 -5.87 -4.32 15.23
CA GLY A 556 -4.87 -3.32 15.59
C GLY A 556 -4.83 -2.14 14.64
N TYR A 557 -4.88 -2.36 13.32
CA TYR A 557 -4.96 -1.26 12.35
C TYR A 557 -6.27 -0.47 12.44
N ASP A 558 -7.40 -1.13 12.74
CA ASP A 558 -8.67 -0.45 12.96
C ASP A 558 -8.58 0.45 14.21
N ALA A 559 -8.02 -0.04 15.32
CA ALA A 559 -7.81 0.76 16.54
C ALA A 559 -6.92 1.99 16.31
N LEU A 560 -5.79 1.82 15.60
CA LEU A 560 -4.90 2.93 15.24
C LEU A 560 -5.59 3.94 14.31
N ALA A 561 -6.46 3.50 13.41
CA ALA A 561 -7.21 4.40 12.54
C ALA A 561 -8.21 5.25 13.32
N GLU A 562 -8.89 4.70 14.32
CA GLU A 562 -9.75 5.48 15.21
C GLU A 562 -8.94 6.54 15.97
N ASP A 563 -7.78 6.17 16.53
CA ASP A 563 -6.91 7.11 17.24
C ASP A 563 -6.40 8.24 16.33
N PHE A 564 -6.01 7.89 15.09
CA PHE A 564 -5.65 8.87 14.07
C PHE A 564 -6.78 9.85 13.75
N ILE A 565 -8.02 9.37 13.62
CA ILE A 565 -9.19 10.22 13.34
C ILE A 565 -9.44 11.19 14.49
N ARG A 566 -9.35 10.71 15.74
CA ARG A 566 -9.49 11.57 16.93
C ARG A 566 -8.42 12.66 16.96
N ALA A 567 -7.17 12.30 16.63
CA ALA A 567 -6.08 13.25 16.47
C ALA A 567 -6.33 14.26 15.34
N LEU A 568 -6.84 13.81 14.19
CA LEU A 568 -7.18 14.66 13.06
C LEU A 568 -8.31 15.64 13.37
N ARG A 569 -9.27 15.25 14.22
CA ARG A 569 -10.35 16.11 14.74
C ARG A 569 -9.88 17.11 15.79
N ASN A 570 -8.62 17.02 16.22
CA ASN A 570 -8.10 17.78 17.35
C ASN A 570 -8.95 17.56 18.62
N GLU A 571 -9.40 16.32 18.85
CA GLU A 571 -10.12 15.99 20.08
C GLU A 571 -9.20 16.25 21.28
N ILE A 572 -9.64 17.13 22.18
CA ILE A 572 -8.95 17.37 23.45
C ILE A 572 -9.25 16.17 24.35
N VAL A 573 -8.28 15.30 24.52
CA VAL A 573 -8.35 14.18 25.47
C VAL A 573 -7.60 14.60 26.73
N PRO A 574 -8.29 14.80 27.87
CA PRO A 574 -7.63 15.12 29.12
C PRO A 574 -6.58 14.07 29.46
N LEU A 575 -5.46 14.51 30.03
CA LEU A 575 -4.48 13.58 30.57
C LEU A 575 -5.14 12.70 31.64
N ASP A 576 -4.93 11.40 31.54
CA ASP A 576 -5.30 10.43 32.56
C ASP A 576 -4.36 10.60 33.77
N LEU A 577 -4.73 11.51 34.67
CA LEU A 577 -3.95 11.89 35.85
C LEU A 577 -4.59 11.28 37.10
N PRO A 578 -4.03 10.18 37.64
CA PRO A 578 -4.56 9.58 38.85
C PRO A 578 -4.35 10.49 40.07
N ASP A 579 -5.18 10.34 41.10
CA ASP A 579 -5.05 11.08 42.35
C ASP A 579 -3.70 10.79 43.02
N PRO A 580 -2.81 11.79 43.21
CA PRO A 580 -1.50 11.58 43.81
C PRO A 580 -1.53 11.09 45.27
N LEU A 581 -2.70 11.08 45.93
CA LEU A 581 -2.88 10.56 47.29
C LEU A 581 -3.32 9.09 47.32
N LEU A 582 -3.62 8.48 46.17
CA LEU A 582 -4.04 7.08 46.10
C LEU A 582 -2.89 6.18 46.56
N LYS A 583 -3.15 5.34 47.57
CA LYS A 583 -2.20 4.35 48.06
C LYS A 583 -2.30 3.06 47.25
N VAL A 584 -1.16 2.49 46.92
CA VAL A 584 -1.02 1.21 46.24
C VAL A 584 -0.17 0.25 47.07
N ASP A 585 -0.25 -1.04 46.75
CA ASP A 585 0.56 -2.07 47.41
C ASP A 585 2.05 -1.98 47.00
N ASP A 586 2.91 -2.75 47.69
CA ASP A 586 4.35 -2.67 47.45
C ASP A 586 4.76 -3.23 46.06
N ALA A 587 3.97 -4.16 45.51
CA ALA A 587 4.20 -4.68 44.16
C ALA A 587 3.97 -3.61 43.09
N ALA A 588 2.94 -2.78 43.25
CA ALA A 588 2.68 -1.64 42.37
C ALA A 588 3.79 -0.57 42.48
N LYS A 589 4.29 -0.30 43.70
CA LYS A 589 5.42 0.62 43.90
C LYS A 589 6.69 0.14 43.20
N GLU A 590 7.03 -1.14 43.36
CA GLU A 590 8.19 -1.75 42.69
C GLU A 590 8.04 -1.64 41.16
N ALA A 591 6.89 -2.02 40.63
CA ALA A 591 6.62 -1.94 39.21
C ALA A 591 6.60 -0.49 38.67
N ALA A 592 6.25 0.50 39.49
CA ALA A 592 6.33 1.91 39.12
C ALA A 592 7.79 2.41 39.10
N ALA A 593 8.60 2.02 40.09
CA ALA A 593 10.03 2.34 40.15
C ALA A 593 10.80 1.77 38.95
N ASP A 594 10.46 0.56 38.53
CA ASP A 594 10.98 -0.09 37.33
C ASP A 594 10.71 0.72 36.05
N ARG A 595 9.46 1.16 35.88
CA ARG A 595 9.05 2.02 34.75
C ARG A 595 9.74 3.38 34.80
N PHE A 596 9.89 3.97 35.98
CA PHE A 596 10.61 5.22 36.17
C PHE A 596 12.08 5.08 35.76
N ALA A 597 12.78 4.05 36.25
CA ALA A 597 14.16 3.77 35.88
C ALA A 597 14.30 3.54 34.35
N ALA A 598 13.33 2.84 33.74
CA ALA A 598 13.28 2.71 32.29
C ALA A 598 13.15 4.08 31.59
N GLY A 599 12.25 4.95 32.05
CA GLY A 599 12.07 6.30 31.53
C GLY A 599 13.35 7.12 31.58
N GLN A 600 14.10 7.07 32.69
CA GLN A 600 15.38 7.76 32.84
C GLN A 600 16.40 7.33 31.78
N ARG A 601 16.49 6.03 31.48
CA ARG A 601 17.40 5.52 30.43
C ARG A 601 17.03 5.99 29.03
N TYR A 602 15.74 6.18 28.72
CA TYR A 602 15.31 6.80 27.46
C TYR A 602 15.65 8.30 27.43
N GLN A 603 15.49 8.97 28.56
CA GLN A 603 15.80 10.39 28.70
C GLN A 603 17.30 10.68 28.54
N GLU A 604 18.19 9.83 29.06
CA GLU A 604 19.65 9.89 28.85
C GLU A 604 20.05 9.76 27.36
N ARG A 605 19.18 9.15 26.55
CA ARG A 605 19.34 9.04 25.09
C ARG A 605 18.61 10.15 24.33
N HIS A 606 18.09 11.15 25.03
CA HIS A 606 17.28 12.25 24.47
C HIS A 606 15.98 11.78 23.79
N LEU A 607 15.47 10.60 24.16
CA LEU A 607 14.20 10.06 23.64
C LEU A 607 13.03 10.49 24.54
N HIS A 608 12.84 11.80 24.64
CA HIS A 608 11.95 12.42 25.64
C HIS A 608 10.48 12.00 25.52
N ALA A 609 9.96 11.76 24.32
CA ALA A 609 8.58 11.32 24.17
C ALA A 609 8.35 9.88 24.66
N ALA A 610 9.30 8.99 24.38
CA ALA A 610 9.28 7.63 24.91
C ALA A 610 9.45 7.60 26.43
N ALA A 611 10.36 8.43 26.95
CA ALA A 611 10.53 8.62 28.39
C ALA A 611 9.25 9.14 29.06
N SER A 612 8.60 10.15 28.45
CA SER A 612 7.32 10.68 28.90
C SER A 612 6.25 9.60 29.03
N ALA A 613 6.13 8.70 28.06
CA ALA A 613 5.18 7.60 28.13
C ALA A 613 5.48 6.62 29.28
N LEU A 614 6.75 6.34 29.55
CA LEU A 614 7.17 5.50 30.67
C LEU A 614 6.91 6.17 32.02
N PHE A 615 7.18 7.47 32.15
CA PHE A 615 6.87 8.23 33.37
C PHE A 615 5.37 8.35 33.62
N ALA A 616 4.56 8.57 32.58
CA ALA A 616 3.11 8.56 32.68
C ALA A 616 2.60 7.22 33.26
N ARG A 617 3.11 6.10 32.74
CA ARG A 617 2.75 4.76 33.23
C ARG A 617 3.24 4.49 34.65
N ALA A 618 4.42 4.98 35.01
CA ALA A 618 4.90 4.91 36.40
C ALA A 618 3.91 5.63 37.33
N CYS A 619 3.41 6.81 36.93
CA CYS A 619 2.41 7.55 37.69
C CYS A 619 1.03 6.86 37.70
N GLN A 620 0.65 6.16 36.64
CA GLN A 620 -0.58 5.35 36.60
C GLN A 620 -0.49 4.13 37.53
N THR A 621 0.70 3.53 37.65
CA THR A 621 0.94 2.35 38.51
C THR A 621 1.09 2.74 39.98
N ASP A 622 1.84 3.81 40.28
CA ASP A 622 1.94 4.41 41.61
C ASP A 622 1.67 5.92 41.51
N PRO A 623 0.42 6.35 41.76
CA PRO A 623 0.05 7.76 41.72
C PRO A 623 0.85 8.63 42.69
N ALA A 624 1.37 8.07 43.78
CA ALA A 624 2.16 8.79 44.76
C ALA A 624 3.64 8.92 44.37
N HIS A 625 4.07 8.36 43.23
CA HIS A 625 5.46 8.43 42.76
C HIS A 625 5.82 9.83 42.22
N LEU A 626 6.25 10.72 43.14
CA LEU A 626 6.48 12.14 42.83
C LEU A 626 7.57 12.39 41.79
N ASP A 627 8.70 11.68 41.85
CA ASP A 627 9.79 11.89 40.89
C ASP A 627 9.38 11.54 39.45
N ALA A 628 8.56 10.50 39.26
CA ALA A 628 7.99 10.15 37.97
C ALA A 628 7.09 11.26 37.43
N ARG A 629 6.26 11.90 38.28
CA ARG A 629 5.42 13.04 37.86
C ARG A 629 6.25 14.24 37.42
N PHE A 630 7.34 14.54 38.13
CA PHE A 630 8.26 15.61 37.74
C PHE A 630 8.94 15.32 36.41
N GLU A 631 9.50 14.13 36.24
CA GLU A 631 10.17 13.77 34.99
C GLU A 631 9.20 13.59 33.82
N TRP A 632 7.94 13.24 34.08
CA TRP A 632 6.87 13.28 33.09
C TRP A 632 6.64 14.72 32.59
N ALA A 633 6.39 15.67 33.50
CA ALA A 633 6.20 17.07 33.14
C ALA A 633 7.43 17.65 32.42
N ARG A 634 8.63 17.31 32.89
CA ARG A 634 9.89 17.71 32.26
C ARG A 634 10.04 17.16 30.84
N SER A 635 9.70 15.89 30.63
CA SER A 635 9.77 15.25 29.31
C SER A 635 8.75 15.82 28.33
N LEU A 636 7.51 16.08 28.77
CA LEU A 636 6.49 16.76 27.96
C LEU A 636 6.93 18.16 27.54
N THR A 637 7.56 18.88 28.45
CA THR A 637 8.13 20.20 28.17
C THR A 637 9.16 20.14 27.06
N LEU A 638 10.06 19.15 27.11
CA LEU A 638 11.11 18.96 26.11
C LEU A 638 10.59 18.62 24.71
N ILE A 639 9.38 18.09 24.61
CA ILE A 639 8.71 17.79 23.33
C ILE A 639 7.66 18.83 22.95
N GLY A 640 7.63 19.98 23.64
CA GLY A 640 6.74 21.11 23.32
C GLY A 640 5.30 20.97 23.82
N ARG A 641 4.97 19.96 24.62
CA ARG A 641 3.65 19.75 25.23
C ARG A 641 3.53 20.51 26.55
N HIS A 642 3.61 21.84 26.48
CA HIS A 642 3.70 22.70 27.67
C HIS A 642 2.42 22.70 28.53
N ASP A 643 1.24 22.71 27.92
CA ASP A 643 -0.04 22.73 28.65
C ASP A 643 -0.26 21.43 29.44
N ASP A 644 0.15 20.30 28.85
CA ASP A 644 0.13 19.00 29.51
C ASP A 644 1.10 18.98 30.70
N ALA A 645 2.31 19.52 30.53
CA ALA A 645 3.28 19.64 31.61
C ALA A 645 2.74 20.50 32.77
N LEU A 646 2.13 21.64 32.46
CA LEU A 646 1.48 22.50 33.45
C LEU A 646 0.33 21.79 34.18
N THR A 647 -0.46 21.00 33.46
CA THR A 647 -1.57 20.22 34.04
C THR A 647 -1.05 19.19 35.06
N ILE A 648 0.02 18.47 34.74
CA ILE A 648 0.68 17.53 35.67
C ILE A 648 1.24 18.25 36.89
N LEU A 649 1.96 19.36 36.69
CA LEU A 649 2.52 20.13 37.81
C LEU A 649 1.40 20.71 38.69
N GLY A 650 0.30 21.17 38.10
CA GLY A 650 -0.88 21.63 38.83
C GLY A 650 -1.49 20.54 39.71
N SER A 651 -1.47 19.28 39.28
CA SER A 651 -1.98 18.15 40.07
C SER A 651 -1.19 17.96 41.38
N LEU A 652 0.10 18.33 41.40
CA LEU A 652 0.96 18.22 42.58
C LEU A 652 0.64 19.23 43.69
N ARG A 653 -0.15 20.29 43.42
CA ARG A 653 -0.58 21.26 44.46
C ARG A 653 -1.36 20.60 45.60
N ARG A 654 -2.04 19.49 45.30
CA ARG A 654 -2.80 18.70 46.28
C ARG A 654 -1.93 17.73 47.08
N SER A 655 -0.65 17.57 46.72
CA SER A 655 0.28 16.71 47.44
C SER A 655 0.86 17.44 48.67
N ASN A 656 0.99 16.74 49.80
CA ASN A 656 1.64 17.26 51.01
C ASN A 656 3.18 17.27 50.91
N CYS A 657 3.73 17.28 49.70
CA CYS A 657 5.16 17.24 49.46
C CYS A 657 5.80 18.64 49.58
N THR A 658 6.71 18.80 50.54
CA THR A 658 7.47 20.04 50.75
C THR A 658 8.25 20.47 49.50
N ARG A 659 8.86 19.52 48.78
CA ARG A 659 9.59 19.78 47.52
C ARG A 659 8.64 20.29 46.42
N CYS A 660 7.45 19.71 46.30
CA CYS A 660 6.42 20.18 45.37
C CYS A 660 5.94 21.58 45.74
N ARG A 661 5.71 21.85 47.04
CA ARG A 661 5.26 23.17 47.49
C ARG A 661 6.29 24.25 47.15
N THR A 662 7.56 24.05 47.47
CA THR A 662 8.64 24.97 47.12
C THR A 662 8.75 25.20 45.62
N PHE A 663 8.70 24.13 44.81
CA PHE A 663 8.77 24.21 43.36
C PHE A 663 7.54 24.93 42.76
N LEU A 664 6.33 24.56 43.18
CA LEU A 664 5.07 25.16 42.69
C LEU A 664 4.91 26.62 43.10
N THR A 665 5.56 27.06 44.18
CA THR A 665 5.63 28.48 44.56
C THR A 665 6.48 29.28 43.58
N ARG A 666 7.53 28.68 43.01
CA ARG A 666 8.33 29.29 41.92
C ARG A 666 7.59 29.32 40.59
N VAL A 667 6.59 28.45 40.43
CA VAL A 667 5.73 28.34 39.23
C VAL A 667 4.43 29.13 39.40
N GLN A 668 4.26 29.95 40.45
CA GLN A 668 2.96 30.54 40.76
C GLN A 668 2.43 31.49 39.67
N VAL A 669 1.32 31.02 39.07
CA VAL A 669 0.13 31.71 38.51
C VAL A 669 0.44 32.71 37.38
N ASP A 670 0.07 32.33 36.16
CA ASP A 670 0.39 32.94 34.85
C ASP A 670 1.74 32.54 34.23
N ALA A 671 2.33 31.43 34.67
CA ALA A 671 3.56 30.92 34.08
C ALA A 671 3.33 30.46 32.63
N ASP A 672 3.67 31.33 31.69
CA ASP A 672 3.91 30.96 30.29
C ASP A 672 5.15 30.03 30.19
N TRP A 673 5.35 29.43 29.03
CA TRP A 673 6.52 28.60 28.77
C TRP A 673 7.85 29.31 29.09
N LYS A 674 7.95 30.64 28.87
CA LYS A 674 9.18 31.39 29.14
C LYS A 674 9.54 31.35 30.63
N THR A 675 8.54 31.41 31.49
CA THR A 675 8.69 31.32 32.94
C THR A 675 9.16 29.93 33.35
N LEU A 676 8.52 28.86 32.87
CA LEU A 676 8.95 27.47 33.13
C LEU A 676 10.39 27.21 32.68
N ARG A 677 10.76 27.69 31.48
CA ARG A 677 12.10 27.53 30.90
C ARG A 677 13.21 28.20 31.73
N SER A 678 12.87 29.23 32.50
CA SER A 678 13.83 29.99 33.31
C SER A 678 14.22 29.30 34.62
N LEU A 679 13.51 28.25 35.02
CA LEU A 679 13.76 27.55 36.28
C LEU A 679 15.03 26.68 36.19
N PRO A 680 15.92 26.66 37.22
CA PRO A 680 17.15 25.85 37.20
C PRO A 680 16.93 24.38 36.82
N GLU A 681 15.81 23.80 37.25
CA GLU A 681 15.37 22.44 36.95
C GLU A 681 15.13 22.22 35.44
N PHE A 682 14.83 23.29 34.69
CA PHE A 682 14.65 23.33 33.24
C PHE A 682 15.78 24.08 32.50
N GLN A 683 16.69 24.78 33.19
CA GLN A 683 17.84 25.45 32.58
C GLN A 683 18.99 24.50 32.24
N ALA A 684 19.10 23.36 32.95
CA ALA A 684 20.10 22.32 32.65
C ALA A 684 19.95 21.73 31.22
N LEU A 685 18.86 22.05 30.52
CA LEU A 685 18.50 21.64 29.17
C LEU A 685 19.34 22.28 28.03
N ARG A 686 20.36 23.10 28.37
CA ARG A 686 21.18 23.85 27.40
C ARG A 686 22.52 23.22 27.03
N ARG A 687 22.91 22.09 27.61
CA ARG A 687 24.16 21.45 27.21
C ARG A 687 23.86 20.43 26.10
N PRO A 688 24.40 20.65 24.88
CA PRO A 688 24.21 19.74 23.75
C PRO A 688 24.78 18.35 24.03
#